data_AF-A0A1B9ISB7-F1
#
_entry.id   AF-A0A1B9ISB7-F1
#
_cell.length_a   1.000
_cell.length_b   1.000
_cell.length_c   1.000
_cell.angle_alpha   90.00
_cell.angle_beta   90.00
_cell.angle_gamma   90.00
#
_symmetry.space_group_name_H-M   'P 1'
#
loop_
_entity.id
_entity.type
_entity.pdbx_description
1 polymer ?
#
loop_
_entity_poly.entity_id
_entity_poly.type
_entity_poly.pdbx_seq_one_letter_code
_entity_poly.pdbx_strand_id
1 'polypeptide(L)'
;MLRTRSNPNPQLPETPQSKSLEPDTPMSHYTSRIHSEDDPVHPSNPNHDSEYFGGGCGEGSGTGTPAAHAGNASLEGVNSSSTGTEFNSTTNQQRRLSAGSGGKGSGISEKPGGGIQSRRSKNGLTLNLSSLMGKRSKGNKFGLSQKGWMAVTGFVGFILLLKLLFSGSSEDPHHHVIDQSHLVPRDYLNNSLIDPAPFEFCPVFGPGDAIAARRGQLELLKSRLHTGTNARVQRVLQKAMSGSSITLSVLGGSVSACTGAGDDPVNEKCYPHKFFDWWNTVFPHPANELTNGATKKTDSAYYAYCNSHHLPDKTDLVILEFDAADPNDPEWLQHFELLVRSILVRPEMPAVIILGHFSPQVQAQNGFAGPELLHNVVAQFYDVPHISAKGVLYEQYLEMPEQARSTFYADPNHANHNGHDLIADVLISYIMSQICSGWSAINGHAFDVPNLGTEGDNSASGPSLLGGVGLRKGMPGQDPGDGDSAGSSLAERYQGLRVPQMRLNDRPHDVQQFREIEPFCVAASDLINPLPPSLFYGSGWHTYHPPKGAVYEDRHFWYAEQPTARLRVPLKLGAGDVGIYFLQSPPDKPLGTVKCWVDDNVGGAKELAGTAEVEDVIATLVMIDRGVSRGSHFVECQLQGEAGGTSPPFKILGM
;
A
#
# COMPACT_ATOMS: atom_id res chain seq x y z
N MET A 1 35.01 -0.20 23.95
CA MET A 1 36.39 -0.13 24.50
C MET A 1 37.25 0.75 23.58
N LEU A 2 38.53 0.99 23.90
CA LEU A 2 39.37 2.08 23.36
C LEU A 2 40.43 1.63 22.32
N ARG A 3 40.96 2.64 21.59
CA ARG A 3 42.17 2.70 20.71
C ARG A 3 41.92 2.45 19.20
N THR A 4 42.18 3.36 18.25
CA THR A 4 43.36 4.22 17.88
C THR A 4 44.52 3.41 17.25
N ARG A 5 45.26 3.84 16.21
CA ARG A 5 45.37 5.11 15.44
C ARG A 5 46.32 4.86 14.23
N SER A 6 46.22 5.60 13.13
CA SER A 6 47.40 6.15 12.39
C SER A 6 47.01 7.03 11.19
N ASN A 7 47.91 7.94 10.79
CA ASN A 7 47.85 8.82 9.62
C ASN A 7 49.29 9.31 9.34
N PRO A 8 49.71 9.50 8.08
CA PRO A 8 50.62 10.62 7.78
C PRO A 8 50.33 11.33 6.44
N ASN A 9 50.67 12.62 6.36
CA ASN A 9 50.57 13.47 5.16
C ASN A 9 51.69 14.55 5.18
N PRO A 10 52.28 14.93 4.04
CA PRO A 10 52.99 16.22 3.89
C PRO A 10 52.55 17.09 2.68
N GLN A 11 52.72 18.41 2.83
CA GLN A 11 52.40 19.53 1.91
C GLN A 11 53.54 19.80 0.88
N LEU A 12 53.45 20.57 -0.22
CA LEU A 12 52.45 21.41 -0.98
C LEU A 12 53.06 21.57 -2.44
N PRO A 13 52.77 22.53 -3.38
CA PRO A 13 51.86 23.69 -3.39
C PRO A 13 50.93 23.89 -4.65
N GLU A 14 49.88 24.70 -4.43
CA GLU A 14 49.24 25.74 -5.29
C GLU A 14 49.19 25.60 -6.84
N THR A 15 48.01 25.34 -7.48
CA THR A 15 46.93 26.26 -8.00
C THR A 15 47.17 26.86 -9.42
N PRO A 16 46.18 27.40 -10.19
CA PRO A 16 44.72 27.57 -9.93
C PRO A 16 43.74 27.21 -11.09
N GLN A 17 42.43 27.36 -10.83
CA GLN A 17 41.28 27.59 -11.76
C GLN A 17 40.84 26.53 -12.80
N SER A 18 39.66 25.93 -12.57
CA SER A 18 38.54 25.89 -13.55
C SER A 18 37.19 25.73 -12.84
N LYS A 19 36.11 26.24 -13.47
CA LYS A 19 34.77 26.43 -12.86
C LYS A 19 34.02 25.12 -12.60
N SER A 20 33.29 25.04 -11.48
CA SER A 20 32.15 24.13 -11.32
C SER A 20 30.91 24.67 -12.06
N LEU A 21 30.03 23.77 -12.47
CA LEU A 21 28.65 24.04 -12.90
C LEU A 21 27.72 23.35 -11.92
N GLU A 22 26.69 24.06 -11.49
CA GLU A 22 25.71 23.64 -10.48
C GLU A 22 24.31 23.76 -11.10
N PRO A 23 23.45 22.72 -11.02
CA PRO A 23 22.17 22.70 -11.74
C PRO A 23 21.08 23.52 -11.04
N ASP A 24 20.24 24.18 -11.83
CA ASP A 24 19.26 25.17 -11.35
C ASP A 24 18.15 24.58 -10.45
N THR A 25 17.81 25.33 -9.40
CA THR A 25 16.53 25.21 -8.68
C THR A 25 15.79 26.56 -8.73
N PRO A 26 14.54 26.62 -9.27
CA PRO A 26 13.85 27.89 -9.49
C PRO A 26 13.15 28.40 -8.22
N MET A 27 13.77 29.34 -7.51
CA MET A 27 13.12 30.07 -6.41
C MET A 27 12.17 31.16 -6.92
N SER A 28 11.18 31.53 -6.11
CA SER A 28 10.04 32.35 -6.50
C SER A 28 10.31 33.86 -6.55
N HIS A 29 9.70 34.55 -7.51
CA HIS A 29 9.70 36.01 -7.57
C HIS A 29 8.69 36.62 -6.58
N TYR A 30 9.18 37.42 -5.64
CA TYR A 30 8.39 38.48 -4.99
C TYR A 30 9.21 39.78 -4.94
N THR A 31 8.71 40.83 -5.60
CA THR A 31 9.35 42.16 -5.61
C THR A 31 8.72 43.05 -4.54
N SER A 32 9.41 43.24 -3.41
CA SER A 32 9.06 44.29 -2.45
C SER A 32 9.43 45.66 -3.04
N ARG A 33 8.44 46.56 -3.16
CA ARG A 33 8.68 47.97 -3.51
C ARG A 33 8.64 48.82 -2.24
N ILE A 34 9.72 49.54 -1.99
CA ILE A 34 9.89 50.42 -0.83
C ILE A 34 8.99 51.65 -0.95
N HIS A 35 8.37 52.05 0.15
CA HIS A 35 8.13 53.45 0.51
C HIS A 35 8.58 53.65 1.97
N SER A 36 8.97 54.88 2.29
CA SER A 36 9.66 55.31 3.52
C SER A 36 8.82 56.29 4.34
N GLU A 37 9.40 56.85 5.41
CA GLU A 37 8.83 57.87 6.33
C GLU A 37 7.83 57.24 7.35
N ASP A 38 7.90 57.46 8.67
CA ASP A 38 8.77 58.33 9.48
C ASP A 38 9.13 57.69 10.85
N ASP A 39 10.23 58.20 11.43
CA ASP A 39 10.67 58.04 12.84
C ASP A 39 10.39 59.39 13.55
N PRO A 40 10.03 59.50 14.86
CA PRO A 40 11.12 59.68 15.85
C PRO A 40 10.82 59.40 17.37
N VAL A 41 11.89 59.58 18.17
CA VAL A 41 11.96 59.91 19.63
C VAL A 41 12.12 58.78 20.65
N HIS A 42 13.36 58.64 21.14
CA HIS A 42 13.73 58.11 22.46
C HIS A 42 13.75 59.24 23.53
N PRO A 43 13.63 58.93 24.84
CA PRO A 43 14.76 59.26 25.72
C PRO A 43 15.02 58.33 26.95
N SER A 44 16.31 58.16 27.26
CA SER A 44 16.98 58.01 28.58
C SER A 44 16.47 57.07 29.71
N ASN A 45 17.27 56.02 30.03
CA ASN A 45 18.17 55.85 31.22
C ASN A 45 17.77 56.36 32.65
N PRO A 46 18.41 55.87 33.75
CA PRO A 46 19.25 54.65 33.98
C PRO A 46 19.01 53.94 35.36
N ASN A 47 19.98 53.12 35.81
CA ASN A 47 20.21 52.54 37.16
C ASN A 47 19.42 51.24 37.50
N HIS A 48 19.87 50.34 38.39
CA HIS A 48 20.91 50.45 39.45
C HIS A 48 21.71 49.13 39.67
N ASP A 49 22.89 49.20 40.29
CA ASP A 49 23.82 48.09 40.55
C ASP A 49 23.47 47.14 41.72
N SER A 50 24.32 46.09 41.88
CA SER A 50 24.73 45.38 43.14
C SER A 50 23.81 44.29 43.76
N GLU A 51 24.29 43.29 44.53
CA GLU A 51 25.54 42.47 44.54
C GLU A 51 25.39 41.30 45.60
N TYR A 52 26.44 40.45 45.78
CA TYR A 52 26.75 39.57 46.94
C TYR A 52 25.89 38.31 47.32
N PHE A 53 26.47 37.13 47.00
CA PHE A 53 26.89 36.03 47.90
C PHE A 53 25.95 35.28 48.88
N GLY A 54 26.13 33.94 48.89
CA GLY A 54 25.95 33.03 50.03
C GLY A 54 24.63 32.23 50.06
N GLY A 55 24.56 30.95 50.46
CA GLY A 55 25.61 30.00 50.85
C GLY A 55 25.36 29.33 52.22
N GLY A 56 24.92 28.07 52.25
CA GLY A 56 24.75 27.30 53.50
C GLY A 56 24.05 25.95 53.31
N CYS A 57 24.49 24.93 54.06
CA CYS A 57 23.92 23.57 54.06
C CYS A 57 23.06 23.32 55.30
N GLY A 58 22.22 22.28 55.29
CA GLY A 58 21.51 21.80 56.48
C GLY A 58 21.01 20.37 56.33
N GLU A 59 21.44 19.47 57.22
CA GLU A 59 20.95 18.09 57.33
C GLU A 59 19.74 17.99 58.27
N GLY A 60 18.93 16.93 58.15
CA GLY A 60 17.79 16.69 59.04
C GLY A 60 17.22 15.28 58.94
N SER A 61 17.69 14.36 59.80
CA SER A 61 17.21 12.98 59.87
C SER A 61 15.98 12.82 60.76
N GLY A 62 15.01 11.99 60.37
CA GLY A 62 13.86 11.60 61.21
C GLY A 62 13.30 10.22 60.87
N THR A 63 13.19 9.34 61.87
CA THR A 63 12.77 7.93 61.72
C THR A 63 11.37 7.67 62.26
N GLY A 64 10.60 6.75 61.66
CA GLY A 64 9.37 6.24 62.27
C GLY A 64 8.68 5.10 61.51
N THR A 65 8.77 3.88 62.03
CA THR A 65 7.88 2.75 61.72
C THR A 65 7.02 2.43 62.95
N PRO A 66 5.84 1.80 62.78
CA PRO A 66 5.76 0.41 63.23
C PRO A 66 4.85 -0.54 62.41
N ALA A 67 5.14 -1.83 62.58
CA ALA A 67 4.31 -3.05 62.61
C ALA A 67 2.76 -2.99 62.44
N ALA A 68 2.06 -4.11 62.18
CA ALA A 68 2.35 -5.42 61.57
C ALA A 68 1.04 -6.26 61.60
N HIS A 69 0.85 -7.21 60.67
CA HIS A 69 -0.05 -8.36 60.91
C HIS A 69 0.45 -9.64 60.22
N ALA A 70 -0.26 -10.76 60.42
CA ALA A 70 0.31 -12.11 60.39
C ALA A 70 -0.67 -13.20 59.91
N GLY A 71 -0.10 -14.28 59.35
CA GLY A 71 -0.77 -15.48 58.83
C GLY A 71 0.00 -16.01 57.61
N ASN A 72 0.87 -17.02 57.65
CA ASN A 72 0.72 -18.44 58.04
C ASN A 72 -0.42 -19.18 57.31
N ALA A 73 -0.25 -20.40 56.76
CA ALA A 73 0.89 -21.33 56.87
C ALA A 73 1.15 -22.22 55.63
N SER A 74 2.43 -22.61 55.54
CA SER A 74 3.08 -23.73 54.83
C SER A 74 2.30 -25.02 54.52
N LEU A 75 2.76 -25.76 53.48
CA LEU A 75 3.49 -27.04 53.65
C LEU A 75 4.21 -27.52 52.37
N GLU A 76 5.28 -28.29 52.54
CA GLU A 76 6.17 -28.87 51.49
C GLU A 76 5.85 -30.37 51.24
N GLY A 77 6.39 -31.00 50.17
CA GLY A 77 6.19 -32.45 50.01
C GLY A 77 6.73 -33.22 48.79
N VAL A 78 8.06 -33.26 48.58
CA VAL A 78 8.88 -34.43 48.15
C VAL A 78 8.52 -35.30 46.91
N ASN A 79 9.56 -35.62 46.10
CA ASN A 79 9.77 -36.76 45.19
C ASN A 79 8.66 -37.85 45.06
N SER A 80 8.41 -38.38 43.86
CA SER A 80 9.30 -39.40 43.26
C SER A 80 8.89 -39.90 41.87
N SER A 81 9.75 -40.74 41.26
CA SER A 81 9.65 -41.29 39.90
C SER A 81 8.92 -42.63 39.81
N SER A 82 8.17 -42.89 38.72
CA SER A 82 8.09 -44.23 38.12
C SER A 82 7.58 -44.26 36.67
N THR A 83 8.30 -44.96 35.80
CA THR A 83 7.88 -45.76 34.63
C THR A 83 6.42 -45.69 34.13
N GLY A 84 6.24 -45.45 32.82
CA GLY A 84 4.97 -45.60 32.12
C GLY A 84 4.72 -46.99 31.50
N THR A 85 3.80 -47.06 30.52
CA THR A 85 3.52 -48.22 29.68
C THR A 85 3.01 -47.80 28.29
N GLU A 86 3.27 -48.62 27.28
CA GLU A 86 2.62 -48.56 25.97
C GLU A 86 1.15 -49.04 26.09
N PHE A 87 0.27 -48.62 25.17
CA PHE A 87 -0.42 -49.58 24.27
C PHE A 87 -1.09 -48.89 23.08
N ASN A 88 -1.70 -49.69 22.20
CA ASN A 88 -1.85 -49.40 20.77
C ASN A 88 -3.31 -49.41 20.27
N SER A 89 -3.52 -48.72 19.13
CA SER A 89 -4.55 -48.94 18.10
C SER A 89 -6.05 -48.65 18.35
N THR A 90 -6.64 -47.92 17.39
CA THR A 90 -8.00 -48.11 16.77
C THR A 90 -9.23 -48.35 17.67
N THR A 91 -10.38 -47.71 17.40
CA THR A 91 -11.26 -48.09 16.26
C THR A 91 -12.37 -47.04 16.02
N ASN A 92 -12.86 -46.96 14.77
CA ASN A 92 -14.08 -46.23 14.39
C ASN A 92 -15.30 -46.50 15.30
N GLN A 93 -16.13 -45.49 15.56
CA GLN A 93 -17.57 -45.72 15.71
C GLN A 93 -18.42 -44.49 15.33
N GLN A 94 -19.24 -44.66 14.29
CA GLN A 94 -20.29 -43.69 13.93
C GLN A 94 -21.45 -43.77 14.94
N ARG A 95 -22.07 -42.65 15.28
CA ARG A 95 -23.44 -42.62 15.84
C ARG A 95 -24.32 -41.61 15.11
N ARG A 96 -25.57 -42.02 14.88
CA ARG A 96 -26.68 -41.21 14.37
C ARG A 96 -27.49 -40.64 15.55
N LEU A 97 -28.62 -39.99 15.21
CA LEU A 97 -29.68 -39.39 16.06
C LEU A 97 -29.46 -37.88 16.29
N SER A 98 -30.49 -37.02 16.23
CA SER A 98 -31.89 -37.19 15.77
C SER A 98 -32.53 -35.81 15.53
N ALA A 99 -33.68 -35.73 14.81
CA ALA A 99 -34.29 -34.47 14.38
C ALA A 99 -35.74 -34.26 14.88
N GLY A 100 -36.16 -32.99 14.94
CA GLY A 100 -37.52 -32.49 15.18
C GLY A 100 -37.48 -31.01 15.59
N SER A 101 -38.43 -30.13 15.26
CA SER A 101 -39.69 -30.21 14.48
C SER A 101 -39.78 -28.97 13.55
N GLY A 102 -40.46 -28.96 12.40
CA GLY A 102 -41.93 -28.90 12.20
C GLY A 102 -42.35 -27.48 11.73
N GLY A 103 -43.32 -27.22 10.84
CA GLY A 103 -44.10 -28.10 9.94
C GLY A 103 -45.40 -27.44 9.43
N LYS A 104 -45.53 -27.21 8.10
CA LYS A 104 -46.74 -26.85 7.29
C LYS A 104 -46.27 -26.56 5.83
N GLY A 105 -46.93 -26.96 4.73
CA GLY A 105 -48.04 -27.91 4.53
C GLY A 105 -48.48 -27.97 3.04
N SER A 106 -48.99 -29.11 2.57
CA SER A 106 -49.59 -29.41 1.23
C SER A 106 -48.76 -29.18 -0.06
N GLY A 107 -48.74 -30.06 -1.09
CA GLY A 107 -49.15 -31.48 -1.14
C GLY A 107 -49.58 -32.00 -2.53
N ILE A 108 -49.05 -33.17 -2.95
CA ILE A 108 -49.65 -34.17 -3.89
C ILE A 108 -49.60 -33.79 -5.41
N SER A 109 -49.26 -34.65 -6.41
CA SER A 109 -48.90 -36.09 -6.40
C SER A 109 -47.78 -36.53 -7.38
N GLU A 110 -47.16 -37.67 -7.04
CA GLU A 110 -46.66 -38.81 -7.84
C GLU A 110 -46.11 -38.66 -9.29
N LYS A 111 -44.79 -38.87 -9.45
CA LYS A 111 -44.08 -40.09 -9.98
C LYS A 111 -44.74 -41.00 -11.06
N PRO A 112 -43.97 -41.82 -11.84
CA PRO A 112 -42.50 -41.99 -11.88
C PRO A 112 -41.81 -42.10 -13.29
N GLY A 113 -40.53 -41.71 -13.34
CA GLY A 113 -39.45 -42.49 -13.99
C GLY A 113 -39.21 -42.39 -15.51
N GLY A 114 -37.97 -42.70 -15.94
CA GLY A 114 -37.66 -43.11 -17.32
C GLY A 114 -36.50 -42.40 -18.05
N GLY A 115 -35.33 -43.04 -18.09
CA GLY A 115 -34.51 -43.23 -19.30
C GLY A 115 -33.86 -42.03 -20.03
N ILE A 116 -32.52 -42.01 -20.06
CA ILE A 116 -31.73 -41.21 -21.01
C ILE A 116 -31.87 -41.81 -22.43
N GLN A 117 -32.16 -40.99 -23.44
CA GLN A 117 -31.69 -41.24 -24.81
C GLN A 117 -31.72 -39.98 -25.68
N SER A 118 -30.63 -39.71 -26.42
CA SER A 118 -30.62 -38.66 -27.44
C SER A 118 -31.17 -39.19 -28.76
N ARG A 119 -31.96 -38.39 -29.50
CA ARG A 119 -32.23 -38.64 -30.91
C ARG A 119 -32.37 -37.34 -31.71
N ARG A 120 -31.40 -37.14 -32.59
CA ARG A 120 -31.33 -36.08 -33.60
C ARG A 120 -32.38 -36.35 -34.69
N SER A 121 -33.26 -35.39 -34.97
CA SER A 121 -34.22 -35.48 -36.09
C SER A 121 -33.95 -34.41 -37.14
N LYS A 122 -34.42 -34.64 -38.38
CA LYS A 122 -34.33 -33.74 -39.53
C LYS A 122 -35.74 -33.38 -40.03
N ASN A 123 -35.78 -32.37 -40.90
CA ASN A 123 -36.95 -31.85 -41.61
C ASN A 123 -37.87 -30.98 -40.71
N GLY A 124 -38.40 -29.84 -41.16
CA GLY A 124 -38.21 -29.16 -42.44
C GLY A 124 -39.55 -28.60 -42.95
N LEU A 125 -39.67 -27.28 -43.02
CA LEU A 125 -40.89 -26.59 -43.47
C LEU A 125 -40.55 -25.50 -44.49
N THR A 126 -41.40 -25.40 -45.51
CA THR A 126 -41.27 -24.45 -46.64
C THR A 126 -42.28 -23.31 -46.49
N LEU A 127 -41.89 -22.10 -46.89
CA LEU A 127 -42.78 -20.93 -46.90
C LEU A 127 -43.27 -20.63 -48.33
N ASN A 128 -44.59 -20.50 -48.49
CA ASN A 128 -45.25 -20.37 -49.78
C ASN A 128 -45.45 -18.87 -50.13
N LEU A 129 -44.71 -18.38 -51.13
CA LEU A 129 -44.66 -16.97 -51.52
C LEU A 129 -45.80 -16.57 -52.48
N SER A 130 -47.05 -16.69 -52.04
CA SER A 130 -48.24 -16.42 -52.88
C SER A 130 -49.23 -15.39 -52.33
N SER A 131 -49.04 -14.87 -51.10
CA SER A 131 -49.93 -13.87 -50.48
C SER A 131 -49.53 -12.40 -50.69
N LEU A 132 -48.38 -12.11 -51.30
CA LEU A 132 -47.82 -10.74 -51.36
C LEU A 132 -48.25 -9.89 -52.58
N MET A 133 -49.30 -10.29 -53.31
CA MET A 133 -49.88 -9.47 -54.39
C MET A 133 -51.01 -8.55 -53.88
N GLY A 134 -50.60 -7.44 -53.26
CA GLY A 134 -51.50 -6.33 -52.88
C GLY A 134 -52.10 -5.59 -54.09
N LYS A 135 -53.29 -5.01 -53.91
CA LYS A 135 -54.06 -4.34 -54.98
C LYS A 135 -53.37 -3.09 -55.54
N ARG A 136 -53.55 -2.84 -56.85
CA ARG A 136 -53.14 -1.61 -57.56
C ARG A 136 -53.71 -0.35 -56.92
N SER A 137 -52.87 0.69 -56.81
CA SER A 137 -53.29 2.09 -56.71
C SER A 137 -52.47 2.94 -57.70
N LYS A 138 -53.00 4.10 -58.14
CA LYS A 138 -52.31 5.04 -59.05
C LYS A 138 -51.61 6.13 -58.23
N GLY A 139 -50.34 6.42 -58.56
CA GLY A 139 -49.64 7.62 -58.07
C GLY A 139 -48.12 7.46 -58.09
N ASN A 140 -47.41 8.33 -58.81
CA ASN A 140 -45.97 8.21 -59.02
C ASN A 140 -45.16 8.43 -57.73
N LYS A 141 -44.54 7.35 -57.23
CA LYS A 141 -43.33 7.33 -56.39
C LYS A 141 -42.51 6.14 -56.93
N PHE A 142 -41.29 6.26 -57.47
CA PHE A 142 -40.24 7.26 -57.26
C PHE A 142 -39.82 7.96 -58.58
N GLY A 143 -39.20 9.14 -58.48
CA GLY A 143 -38.98 10.10 -59.57
C GLY A 143 -37.86 9.80 -60.58
N LEU A 144 -37.62 8.55 -60.98
CA LEU A 144 -36.75 8.23 -62.12
C LEU A 144 -37.59 7.76 -63.32
N SER A 145 -37.25 8.23 -64.52
CA SER A 145 -37.85 7.74 -65.76
C SER A 145 -37.46 6.27 -66.03
N GLN A 146 -38.21 5.58 -66.91
CA GLN A 146 -37.86 4.20 -67.30
C GLN A 146 -36.44 4.09 -67.87
N LYS A 147 -35.94 5.13 -68.55
CA LYS A 147 -34.53 5.20 -69.01
C LYS A 147 -33.55 5.39 -67.84
N GLY A 148 -33.91 6.18 -66.83
CA GLY A 148 -33.13 6.32 -65.60
C GLY A 148 -33.03 5.00 -64.83
N TRP A 149 -34.13 4.26 -64.70
CA TRP A 149 -34.11 2.92 -64.08
C TRP A 149 -33.26 1.92 -64.88
N MET A 150 -33.32 1.92 -66.21
CA MET A 150 -32.44 1.10 -67.06
C MET A 150 -30.95 1.49 -66.91
N ALA A 151 -30.63 2.77 -66.71
CA ALA A 151 -29.27 3.21 -66.44
C ALA A 151 -28.79 2.76 -65.04
N VAL A 152 -29.65 2.85 -64.02
CA VAL A 152 -29.33 2.38 -62.66
C VAL A 152 -29.17 0.86 -62.61
N THR A 153 -30.05 0.07 -63.24
CA THR A 153 -29.87 -1.39 -63.30
C THR A 153 -28.69 -1.80 -64.16
N GLY A 154 -28.38 -1.06 -65.23
CA GLY A 154 -27.16 -1.23 -66.01
C GLY A 154 -25.89 -0.96 -65.17
N PHE A 155 -25.87 0.12 -64.40
CA PHE A 155 -24.73 0.49 -63.55
C PHE A 155 -24.54 -0.46 -62.36
N VAL A 156 -25.61 -0.84 -61.67
CA VAL A 156 -25.57 -1.85 -60.59
C VAL A 156 -25.20 -3.22 -61.14
N GLY A 157 -25.72 -3.60 -62.32
CA GLY A 157 -25.34 -4.81 -63.02
C GLY A 157 -23.87 -4.82 -63.45
N PHE A 158 -23.34 -3.68 -63.89
CA PHE A 158 -21.92 -3.51 -64.21
C PHE A 158 -21.02 -3.59 -62.97
N ILE A 159 -21.44 -3.01 -61.83
CA ILE A 159 -20.72 -3.16 -60.55
C ILE A 159 -20.74 -4.61 -60.06
N LEU A 160 -21.87 -5.31 -60.16
CA LEU A 160 -21.96 -6.74 -59.84
C LEU A 160 -21.11 -7.61 -60.78
N LEU A 161 -21.08 -7.27 -62.07
CA LEU A 161 -20.23 -7.93 -63.06
C LEU A 161 -18.75 -7.67 -62.79
N LEU A 162 -18.35 -6.45 -62.39
CA LEU A 162 -17.00 -6.17 -61.92
C LEU A 162 -16.67 -6.95 -60.65
N LYS A 163 -17.58 -7.03 -59.67
CA LYS A 163 -17.41 -7.84 -58.45
C LYS A 163 -17.28 -9.34 -58.75
N LEU A 164 -17.82 -9.84 -59.86
CA LEU A 164 -17.70 -11.24 -60.30
C LEU A 164 -16.43 -11.49 -61.14
N LEU A 165 -16.08 -10.59 -62.07
CA LEU A 165 -14.93 -10.74 -62.96
C LEU A 165 -13.60 -10.32 -62.31
N PHE A 166 -13.64 -9.34 -61.41
CA PHE A 166 -12.53 -8.91 -60.55
C PHE A 166 -12.76 -9.37 -59.11
N SER A 167 -13.33 -10.57 -58.93
CA SER A 167 -13.29 -11.31 -57.66
C SER A 167 -11.89 -11.90 -57.41
N GLY A 168 -10.86 -11.06 -57.56
CA GLY A 168 -9.55 -11.34 -56.98
C GLY A 168 -9.71 -11.43 -55.47
N SER A 169 -9.13 -12.45 -54.86
CA SER A 169 -9.30 -12.76 -53.45
C SER A 169 -8.59 -11.75 -52.56
N SER A 170 -9.24 -10.62 -52.28
CA SER A 170 -9.03 -9.88 -51.02
C SER A 170 -9.84 -10.55 -49.89
N GLU A 171 -9.51 -11.82 -49.64
CA GLU A 171 -9.57 -12.31 -48.26
C GLU A 171 -8.42 -11.58 -47.55
N ASP A 172 -8.71 -10.72 -46.58
CA ASP A 172 -7.65 -10.21 -45.70
C ASP A 172 -7.14 -11.39 -44.86
N PRO A 173 -5.88 -11.83 -45.02
CA PRO A 173 -5.35 -12.96 -44.28
C PRO A 173 -4.87 -12.49 -42.90
N HIS A 174 -5.80 -11.98 -42.09
CA HIS A 174 -5.64 -11.92 -40.63
C HIS A 174 -5.65 -13.33 -40.00
N HIS A 175 -5.94 -14.37 -40.79
CA HIS A 175 -5.26 -15.65 -40.61
C HIS A 175 -3.76 -15.49 -40.90
N HIS A 176 -2.99 -15.25 -39.85
CA HIS A 176 -1.57 -15.60 -39.85
C HIS A 176 -1.45 -17.03 -40.37
N VAL A 177 -0.87 -17.20 -41.56
CA VAL A 177 -0.43 -18.51 -42.04
C VAL A 177 0.77 -18.88 -41.17
N ILE A 178 0.49 -19.55 -40.06
CA ILE A 178 1.52 -20.11 -39.18
C ILE A 178 2.28 -21.13 -40.02
N ASP A 179 3.49 -20.77 -40.45
CA ASP A 179 4.31 -21.65 -41.27
C ASP A 179 4.72 -22.87 -40.46
N GLN A 180 4.03 -23.98 -40.72
CA GLN A 180 4.22 -25.23 -40.01
C GLN A 180 5.59 -25.86 -40.27
N SER A 181 6.34 -25.40 -41.30
CA SER A 181 7.74 -25.82 -41.50
C SER A 181 8.71 -25.18 -40.51
N HIS A 182 8.32 -24.07 -39.88
CA HIS A 182 9.07 -23.39 -38.82
C HIS A 182 8.55 -23.69 -37.40
N LEU A 183 7.45 -24.45 -37.26
CA LEU A 183 6.96 -24.91 -35.96
C LEU A 183 7.83 -26.04 -35.41
N VAL A 184 8.79 -25.70 -34.55
CA VAL A 184 9.48 -26.68 -33.71
C VAL A 184 8.49 -27.25 -32.69
N PRO A 185 8.23 -28.56 -32.66
CA PRO A 185 7.37 -29.15 -31.64
C PRO A 185 8.09 -29.14 -30.28
N ARG A 186 7.75 -28.16 -29.42
CA ARG A 186 8.16 -28.18 -28.02
C ARG A 186 7.41 -29.30 -27.29
N ASP A 187 8.15 -30.26 -26.77
CA ASP A 187 7.63 -31.28 -25.87
C ASP A 187 7.49 -30.69 -24.47
N TYR A 188 6.26 -30.33 -24.10
CA TYR A 188 5.92 -29.77 -22.79
C TYR A 188 6.10 -30.74 -21.61
N LEU A 189 6.43 -32.02 -21.87
CA LEU A 189 6.81 -32.99 -20.83
C LEU A 189 8.33 -33.10 -20.66
N ASN A 190 9.12 -32.49 -21.56
CA ASN A 190 10.57 -32.58 -21.57
C ASN A 190 11.25 -31.27 -21.17
N ASN A 191 11.35 -31.04 -19.85
CA ASN A 191 12.06 -29.89 -19.27
C ASN A 191 13.56 -29.80 -19.61
N SER A 192 14.18 -30.78 -20.29
CA SER A 192 15.61 -30.70 -20.67
C SER A 192 15.93 -29.70 -21.79
N LEU A 193 14.91 -29.01 -22.32
CA LEU A 193 15.03 -27.92 -23.30
C LEU A 193 14.67 -26.53 -22.72
N ILE A 194 14.64 -26.43 -21.39
CA ILE A 194 14.47 -25.17 -20.65
C ILE A 194 15.84 -24.85 -20.03
N ASP A 195 16.40 -23.67 -20.34
CA ASP A 195 17.57 -23.19 -19.60
C ASP A 195 17.16 -22.97 -18.14
N PRO A 196 17.77 -23.67 -17.17
CA PRO A 196 17.35 -23.59 -15.78
C PRO A 196 17.51 -22.16 -15.29
N ALA A 197 16.49 -21.65 -14.59
CA ALA A 197 16.53 -20.29 -14.07
C ALA A 197 17.76 -20.12 -13.14
N PRO A 198 18.47 -18.99 -13.18
CA PRO A 198 19.73 -18.77 -12.44
C PRO A 198 19.53 -18.60 -10.92
N PHE A 199 18.37 -19.00 -10.40
CA PHE A 199 17.96 -18.86 -9.01
C PHE A 199 17.75 -20.26 -8.44
N GLU A 200 18.52 -20.64 -7.40
CA GLU A 200 18.50 -22.00 -6.82
C GLU A 200 17.11 -22.44 -6.32
N PHE A 201 16.24 -21.48 -6.00
CA PHE A 201 14.88 -21.71 -5.55
C PHE A 201 13.84 -21.91 -6.67
N CYS A 202 14.23 -21.85 -7.95
CA CYS A 202 13.32 -22.14 -9.06
C CYS A 202 13.45 -23.62 -9.51
N PRO A 203 12.34 -24.36 -9.68
CA PRO A 203 10.95 -23.97 -9.43
C PRO A 203 10.62 -23.86 -7.93
N VAL A 204 9.76 -22.91 -7.57
CA VAL A 204 9.32 -22.69 -6.18
C VAL A 204 8.64 -23.94 -5.62
N PHE A 205 8.85 -24.18 -4.32
CA PHE A 205 8.56 -25.43 -3.62
C PHE A 205 9.35 -26.66 -4.12
N GLY A 206 10.34 -26.47 -5.00
CA GLY A 206 11.30 -27.50 -5.41
C GLY A 206 12.42 -27.71 -4.37
N PRO A 207 13.36 -28.66 -4.62
CA PRO A 207 14.36 -29.06 -3.62
C PRO A 207 15.34 -27.97 -3.17
N GLY A 208 15.51 -26.89 -3.94
CA GLY A 208 16.33 -25.72 -3.57
C GLY A 208 15.57 -24.63 -2.82
N ASP A 209 14.24 -24.75 -2.66
CA ASP A 209 13.43 -23.80 -1.90
C ASP A 209 13.54 -24.08 -0.40
N ALA A 210 14.57 -23.49 0.22
CA ALA A 210 14.84 -23.63 1.65
C ALA A 210 13.72 -23.07 2.56
N ILE A 211 12.87 -22.16 2.05
CA ILE A 211 11.74 -21.60 2.80
C ILE A 211 10.55 -22.56 2.75
N ALA A 212 10.26 -23.17 1.60
CA ALA A 212 9.31 -24.26 1.48
C ALA A 212 9.70 -25.47 2.34
N ALA A 213 11.00 -25.81 2.38
CA ALA A 213 11.52 -26.87 3.25
C ALA A 213 11.36 -26.55 4.76
N ARG A 214 11.37 -25.26 5.14
CA ARG A 214 11.19 -24.80 6.53
C ARG A 214 9.73 -24.66 6.95
N ARG A 215 8.88 -24.10 6.08
CA ARG A 215 7.50 -23.66 6.40
C ARG A 215 6.40 -24.56 5.82
N GLY A 216 6.73 -25.41 4.84
CA GLY A 216 5.77 -26.25 4.13
C GLY A 216 5.06 -25.51 2.99
N GLN A 217 4.90 -26.19 1.85
CA GLN A 217 4.25 -25.65 0.65
C GLN A 217 2.81 -25.20 0.90
N LEU A 218 2.02 -25.98 1.65
CA LEU A 218 0.59 -25.69 1.87
C LEU A 218 0.39 -24.36 2.61
N GLU A 219 1.20 -24.10 3.62
CA GLU A 219 1.11 -22.89 4.45
C GLU A 219 1.55 -21.63 3.68
N LEU A 220 2.60 -21.75 2.85
CA LEU A 220 3.06 -20.71 1.93
C LEU A 220 2.13 -20.48 0.71
N LEU A 221 1.10 -21.32 0.56
CA LEU A 221 -0.01 -21.10 -0.38
C LEU A 221 -1.21 -20.48 0.36
N LYS A 222 -1.54 -20.95 1.58
CA LYS A 222 -2.55 -20.34 2.48
C LYS A 222 -2.23 -18.87 2.82
N SER A 223 -0.96 -18.47 2.81
CA SER A 223 -0.54 -17.09 3.07
C SER A 223 -0.96 -16.08 1.99
N ARG A 224 -1.51 -16.52 0.86
CA ARG A 224 -1.82 -15.67 -0.31
C ARG A 224 -3.32 -15.33 -0.31
N LEU A 225 -3.70 -14.21 0.32
CA LEU A 225 -5.09 -13.76 0.43
C LEU A 225 -5.63 -13.23 -0.91
N HIS A 226 -4.81 -12.47 -1.62
CA HIS A 226 -5.03 -12.04 -3.01
C HIS A 226 -3.68 -11.81 -3.70
N THR A 227 -3.58 -12.03 -5.01
CA THR A 227 -2.33 -11.80 -5.77
C THR A 227 -2.46 -10.80 -6.91
N GLY A 228 -3.68 -10.49 -7.35
CA GLY A 228 -3.92 -9.71 -8.57
C GLY A 228 -3.24 -10.32 -9.81
N THR A 229 -3.00 -9.47 -10.82
CA THR A 229 -2.15 -9.79 -11.97
C THR A 229 -0.65 -9.78 -11.62
N ASN A 230 -0.27 -9.21 -10.47
CA ASN A 230 1.11 -8.93 -10.06
C ASN A 230 1.87 -7.98 -11.01
N ALA A 231 1.22 -7.33 -12.00
CA ALA A 231 1.92 -6.68 -13.11
C ALA A 231 2.91 -5.58 -12.66
N ARG A 232 2.57 -4.77 -11.64
CA ARG A 232 3.52 -3.78 -11.09
C ARG A 232 4.73 -4.43 -10.39
N VAL A 233 4.54 -5.54 -9.67
CA VAL A 233 5.65 -6.30 -9.06
C VAL A 233 6.53 -6.89 -10.16
N GLN A 234 5.94 -7.39 -11.24
CA GLN A 234 6.67 -7.91 -12.41
C GLN A 234 7.47 -6.83 -13.15
N ARG A 235 7.00 -5.56 -13.19
CA ARG A 235 7.81 -4.41 -13.66
C ARG A 235 9.07 -4.23 -12.80
N VAL A 236 8.93 -4.23 -11.47
CA VAL A 236 10.06 -4.07 -10.54
C VAL A 236 11.05 -5.23 -10.67
N LEU A 237 10.56 -6.47 -10.83
CA LEU A 237 11.42 -7.63 -11.07
C LEU A 237 12.12 -7.59 -12.43
N GLN A 238 11.45 -7.13 -13.50
CA GLN A 238 12.09 -6.91 -14.81
C GLN A 238 13.20 -5.84 -14.73
N LYS A 239 13.00 -4.77 -13.95
CA LYS A 239 14.02 -3.74 -13.65
C LYS A 239 15.21 -4.33 -12.84
N ALA A 240 14.93 -5.19 -11.85
CA ALA A 240 15.96 -5.84 -11.05
C ALA A 240 16.77 -6.85 -11.86
N MET A 241 16.11 -7.63 -12.72
CA MET A 241 16.73 -8.59 -13.65
C MET A 241 17.60 -7.92 -14.72
N SER A 242 17.35 -6.65 -15.08
CA SER A 242 18.25 -5.86 -15.92
C SER A 242 19.46 -5.28 -15.18
N GLY A 243 19.65 -5.58 -13.89
CA GLY A 243 20.77 -5.11 -13.08
C GLY A 243 20.67 -3.64 -12.65
N SER A 244 19.47 -3.05 -12.69
CA SER A 244 19.23 -1.67 -12.24
C SER A 244 19.01 -1.60 -10.73
N SER A 245 19.29 -0.44 -10.12
CA SER A 245 18.98 -0.19 -8.69
C SER A 245 17.49 -0.28 -8.39
N ILE A 246 17.19 -0.75 -7.18
CA ILE A 246 15.84 -0.87 -6.65
C ILE A 246 15.75 -0.16 -5.29
N THR A 247 14.85 0.81 -5.19
CA THR A 247 14.51 1.45 -3.90
C THR A 247 13.27 0.76 -3.32
N LEU A 248 13.45 0.05 -2.21
CA LEU A 248 12.40 -0.59 -1.43
C LEU A 248 11.97 0.34 -0.29
N SER A 249 10.65 0.52 -0.12
CA SER A 249 10.10 1.28 1.01
C SER A 249 9.13 0.44 1.83
N VAL A 250 9.02 0.72 3.13
CA VAL A 250 8.04 0.10 4.03
C VAL A 250 7.30 1.18 4.79
N LEU A 251 5.96 1.10 4.79
CA LEU A 251 5.08 1.84 5.68
C LEU A 251 4.30 0.83 6.51
N GLY A 252 4.14 1.10 7.81
CA GLY A 252 3.44 0.19 8.71
C GLY A 252 3.41 0.69 10.14
N GLY A 253 2.81 -0.12 10.99
CA GLY A 253 2.75 0.12 12.43
C GLY A 253 4.00 -0.32 13.19
N SER A 254 3.81 -0.60 14.48
CA SER A 254 4.89 -0.94 15.42
C SER A 254 5.75 -2.14 15.02
N VAL A 255 5.18 -3.15 14.33
CA VAL A 255 5.91 -4.34 13.91
C VAL A 255 6.91 -3.98 12.80
N SER A 256 6.46 -3.32 11.74
CA SER A 256 7.37 -2.74 10.74
C SER A 256 8.42 -1.78 11.33
N ALA A 257 8.07 -1.04 12.39
CA ALA A 257 8.99 -0.21 13.17
C ALA A 257 9.88 -1.00 14.19
N CYS A 258 10.01 -2.32 14.00
CA CYS A 258 10.89 -3.24 14.74
C CYS A 258 10.57 -3.46 16.23
N THR A 259 9.39 -3.08 16.72
CA THR A 259 8.99 -3.39 18.11
C THR A 259 8.96 -4.91 18.32
N GLY A 260 9.74 -5.40 19.29
CA GLY A 260 9.87 -6.84 19.59
C GLY A 260 11.01 -7.57 18.84
N ALA A 261 11.68 -6.91 17.90
CA ALA A 261 12.80 -7.48 17.14
C ALA A 261 14.11 -6.65 17.18
N GLY A 262 14.26 -5.78 18.17
CA GLY A 262 15.45 -4.92 18.34
C GLY A 262 15.14 -3.43 18.40
N ASP A 263 13.88 -3.05 18.18
CA ASP A 263 13.29 -1.73 18.41
C ASP A 263 13.86 -0.56 17.58
N ASP A 264 14.71 -0.88 16.61
CA ASP A 264 15.33 0.02 15.62
C ASP A 264 14.86 -0.36 14.20
N PRO A 265 14.22 0.55 13.43
CA PRO A 265 13.73 0.28 12.07
C PRO A 265 14.75 -0.32 11.09
N VAL A 266 16.07 -0.15 11.32
CA VAL A 266 17.12 -0.74 10.47
C VAL A 266 17.81 -1.98 11.07
N ASN A 267 17.26 -2.59 12.12
CA ASN A 267 17.86 -3.76 12.78
C ASN A 267 17.90 -5.01 11.88
N GLU A 268 19.02 -5.76 11.90
CA GLU A 268 19.24 -7.03 11.17
C GLU A 268 18.15 -8.10 11.44
N LYS A 269 17.45 -8.00 12.57
CA LYS A 269 16.41 -8.95 12.97
C LYS A 269 14.99 -8.50 12.60
N CYS A 270 14.83 -7.29 12.08
CA CYS A 270 13.55 -6.83 11.55
C CYS A 270 13.25 -7.47 10.19
N TYR A 271 11.97 -7.61 9.84
CA TYR A 271 11.59 -8.24 8.57
C TYR A 271 11.97 -7.42 7.33
N PRO A 272 11.94 -6.06 7.32
CA PRO A 272 12.38 -5.27 6.18
C PRO A 272 13.87 -5.44 5.87
N HIS A 273 14.70 -5.51 6.92
CA HIS A 273 16.15 -5.75 6.77
C HIS A 273 16.41 -7.15 6.21
N LYS A 274 15.78 -8.19 6.78
CA LYS A 274 15.87 -9.57 6.27
C LYS A 274 15.45 -9.69 4.80
N PHE A 275 14.39 -8.98 4.41
CA PHE A 275 13.93 -8.94 3.02
C PHE A 275 14.93 -8.22 2.10
N PHE A 276 15.50 -7.10 2.54
CA PHE A 276 16.51 -6.36 1.80
C PHE A 276 17.85 -7.10 1.68
N ASP A 277 18.31 -7.78 2.73
CA ASP A 277 19.48 -8.67 2.68
C ASP A 277 19.26 -9.79 1.66
N TRP A 278 18.11 -10.48 1.76
CA TRP A 278 17.75 -11.51 0.79
C TRP A 278 17.70 -10.93 -0.64
N TRP A 279 17.06 -9.78 -0.84
CA TRP A 279 17.00 -9.09 -2.13
C TRP A 279 18.40 -8.83 -2.71
N ASN A 280 19.34 -8.40 -1.88
CA ASN A 280 20.72 -8.15 -2.30
C ASN A 280 21.53 -9.42 -2.56
N THR A 281 21.11 -10.60 -2.11
CA THR A 281 21.71 -11.88 -2.55
C THR A 281 21.20 -12.32 -3.93
N VAL A 282 19.98 -11.91 -4.32
CA VAL A 282 19.35 -12.28 -5.61
C VAL A 282 19.59 -11.24 -6.71
N PHE A 283 19.54 -9.95 -6.37
CA PHE A 283 19.73 -8.81 -7.27
C PHE A 283 20.79 -7.83 -6.70
N PRO A 284 22.06 -8.25 -6.59
CA PRO A 284 23.12 -7.44 -5.98
C PRO A 284 23.41 -6.17 -6.78
N HIS A 285 23.12 -5.00 -6.22
CA HIS A 285 23.46 -3.70 -6.80
C HIS A 285 23.84 -2.69 -5.69
N PRO A 286 24.96 -1.95 -5.81
CA PRO A 286 25.50 -1.13 -4.71
C PRO A 286 24.70 0.13 -4.37
N ALA A 287 23.69 0.46 -5.18
CA ALA A 287 22.72 1.52 -4.91
C ALA A 287 21.27 0.97 -4.86
N ASN A 288 21.09 -0.27 -4.38
CA ASN A 288 19.82 -0.68 -3.82
C ASN A 288 19.62 0.02 -2.47
N GLU A 289 18.38 0.40 -2.15
CA GLU A 289 18.08 1.19 -0.95
C GLU A 289 16.87 0.62 -0.21
N LEU A 290 16.87 0.73 1.13
CA LEU A 290 15.75 0.41 2.01
C LEU A 290 15.36 1.65 2.81
N THR A 291 14.15 2.17 2.57
CA THR A 291 13.54 3.21 3.41
C THR A 291 12.46 2.60 4.29
N ASN A 292 12.77 2.32 5.55
CA ASN A 292 11.76 1.92 6.53
C ASN A 292 11.12 3.18 7.15
N GLY A 293 10.00 3.62 6.58
CA GLY A 293 9.18 4.74 7.05
C GLY A 293 8.08 4.32 8.03
N ALA A 294 8.18 3.13 8.64
CA ALA A 294 7.22 2.69 9.64
C ALA A 294 7.41 3.40 10.99
N THR A 295 6.29 3.69 11.65
CA THR A 295 6.23 4.44 12.90
C THR A 295 5.47 3.62 13.96
N LYS A 296 5.95 3.69 15.21
CA LYS A 296 5.32 2.95 16.32
C LYS A 296 3.96 3.56 16.66
N LYS A 297 2.96 2.70 16.88
CA LYS A 297 1.58 3.07 17.27
C LYS A 297 0.90 4.03 16.26
N THR A 298 1.10 3.82 14.95
CA THR A 298 0.39 4.51 13.85
C THR A 298 -0.30 3.50 12.93
N ASP A 299 -1.39 3.93 12.33
CA ASP A 299 -2.35 3.17 11.53
C ASP A 299 -2.50 3.78 10.11
N SER A 300 -3.26 3.14 9.22
CA SER A 300 -3.42 3.66 7.85
C SER A 300 -4.10 5.02 7.78
N ALA A 301 -4.94 5.40 8.77
CA ALA A 301 -5.55 6.73 8.85
C ALA A 301 -4.52 7.87 8.90
N TYR A 302 -3.35 7.63 9.51
CA TYR A 302 -2.23 8.58 9.47
C TYR A 302 -1.56 8.62 8.09
N TYR A 303 -1.12 7.47 7.56
CA TYR A 303 -0.39 7.43 6.30
C TYR A 303 -1.25 7.81 5.08
N ALA A 304 -2.57 7.64 5.15
CA ALA A 304 -3.53 8.09 4.15
C ALA A 304 -3.34 9.57 3.74
N TYR A 305 -2.88 10.41 4.66
CA TYR A 305 -2.56 11.83 4.43
C TYR A 305 -1.06 12.13 4.49
N CYS A 306 -0.30 11.39 5.33
CA CYS A 306 1.09 11.72 5.65
C CYS A 306 2.15 10.83 4.98
N ASN A 307 1.81 9.86 4.11
CA ASN A 307 2.79 8.93 3.53
C ASN A 307 3.93 9.59 2.72
N SER A 308 3.69 10.77 2.16
CA SER A 308 4.72 11.56 1.46
C SER A 308 5.89 11.98 2.34
N HIS A 309 5.70 12.04 3.67
CA HIS A 309 6.78 12.29 4.64
C HIS A 309 7.61 11.03 4.94
N HIS A 310 7.08 9.83 4.67
CA HIS A 310 7.67 8.53 5.04
C HIS A 310 8.16 7.71 3.83
N LEU A 311 8.01 8.25 2.62
CA LEU A 311 8.51 7.68 1.38
C LEU A 311 9.54 8.63 0.75
N PRO A 312 10.62 8.11 0.12
CA PRO A 312 11.52 8.94 -0.67
C PRO A 312 10.82 9.50 -1.91
N ASP A 313 11.43 10.49 -2.58
CA ASP A 313 10.92 11.10 -3.83
C ASP A 313 10.66 10.07 -4.95
N LYS A 314 11.35 8.92 -4.92
CA LYS A 314 11.18 7.80 -5.85
C LYS A 314 11.31 6.48 -5.10
N THR A 315 10.35 5.59 -5.29
CA THR A 315 10.38 4.22 -4.76
C THR A 315 9.90 3.25 -5.83
N ASP A 316 10.48 2.05 -5.91
CA ASP A 316 10.07 1.04 -6.89
C ASP A 316 8.99 0.12 -6.34
N LEU A 317 9.16 -0.33 -5.10
CA LEU A 317 8.24 -1.21 -4.38
C LEU A 317 7.98 -0.67 -2.97
N VAL A 318 6.72 -0.56 -2.58
CA VAL A 318 6.27 -0.19 -1.24
C VAL A 318 5.56 -1.38 -0.59
N ILE A 319 5.97 -1.74 0.62
CA ILE A 319 5.29 -2.71 1.47
C ILE A 319 4.40 -1.96 2.46
N LEU A 320 3.15 -2.37 2.60
CA LEU A 320 2.16 -1.81 3.52
C LEU A 320 1.76 -2.86 4.57
N GLU A 321 2.05 -2.61 5.85
CA GLU A 321 1.80 -3.55 6.95
C GLU A 321 0.91 -2.93 8.01
N PHE A 322 -0.40 -3.21 7.89
CA PHE A 322 -1.45 -2.59 8.70
C PHE A 322 -2.52 -3.56 9.22
N ASP A 323 -2.53 -4.84 8.79
CA ASP A 323 -3.51 -5.87 9.20
C ASP A 323 -3.63 -6.07 10.74
N ALA A 324 -2.61 -5.62 11.49
CA ALA A 324 -2.56 -5.67 12.95
C ALA A 324 -2.42 -4.28 13.63
N ALA A 325 -2.52 -3.19 12.87
CA ALA A 325 -2.43 -1.81 13.35
C ALA A 325 -3.78 -1.07 13.23
N ASP A 326 -4.51 -1.32 12.14
CA ASP A 326 -5.82 -0.74 11.89
C ASP A 326 -6.92 -1.48 12.69
N PRO A 327 -8.00 -0.79 13.13
CA PRO A 327 -9.19 -1.45 13.65
C PRO A 327 -10.07 -1.98 12.51
N ASN A 328 -10.95 -2.92 12.85
CA ASN A 328 -11.87 -3.57 11.92
C ASN A 328 -13.16 -2.75 11.72
N ASP A 329 -13.03 -1.48 11.33
CA ASP A 329 -14.14 -0.54 11.16
C ASP A 329 -14.24 -0.02 9.70
N PRO A 330 -15.45 0.11 9.12
CA PRO A 330 -15.64 0.60 7.74
C PRO A 330 -15.06 1.99 7.40
N GLU A 331 -14.73 2.85 8.38
CA GLU A 331 -14.02 4.11 8.10
C GLU A 331 -12.57 3.85 7.64
N TRP A 332 -11.89 2.84 8.17
CA TRP A 332 -10.52 2.48 7.78
C TRP A 332 -10.42 1.86 6.38
N LEU A 333 -11.51 1.31 5.84
CA LEU A 333 -11.58 0.95 4.41
C LEU A 333 -11.28 2.15 3.50
N GLN A 334 -11.73 3.35 3.89
CA GLN A 334 -11.51 4.58 3.12
C GLN A 334 -10.10 5.15 3.34
N HIS A 335 -9.56 5.05 4.56
CA HIS A 335 -8.18 5.43 4.86
C HIS A 335 -7.16 4.55 4.13
N PHE A 336 -7.35 3.23 4.19
CA PHE A 336 -6.48 2.27 3.52
C PHE A 336 -6.60 2.37 1.99
N GLU A 337 -7.79 2.63 1.44
CA GLU A 337 -7.95 3.01 0.03
C GLU A 337 -7.15 4.27 -0.31
N LEU A 338 -7.30 5.35 0.48
CA LEU A 338 -6.60 6.62 0.22
C LEU A 338 -5.08 6.44 0.24
N LEU A 339 -4.57 5.67 1.19
CA LEU A 339 -3.15 5.28 1.28
C LEU A 339 -2.71 4.51 0.03
N VAL A 340 -3.31 3.35 -0.27
CA VAL A 340 -2.93 2.50 -1.41
C VAL A 340 -3.00 3.29 -2.72
N ARG A 341 -4.09 4.04 -2.93
CA ARG A 341 -4.27 4.87 -4.11
C ARG A 341 -3.18 5.96 -4.21
N SER A 342 -2.88 6.67 -3.13
CA SER A 342 -1.96 7.81 -3.17
C SER A 342 -0.54 7.41 -3.56
N ILE A 343 -0.16 6.17 -3.24
CA ILE A 343 1.10 5.55 -3.66
C ILE A 343 1.02 5.11 -5.13
N LEU A 344 -0.05 4.42 -5.53
CA LEU A 344 -0.17 3.89 -6.90
C LEU A 344 -0.23 4.98 -7.99
N VAL A 345 -0.72 6.18 -7.68
CA VAL A 345 -0.81 7.32 -8.62
C VAL A 345 0.48 8.13 -8.76
N ARG A 346 1.52 7.82 -7.97
CA ARG A 346 2.83 8.51 -8.06
C ARG A 346 3.47 8.34 -9.46
N PRO A 347 4.22 9.33 -9.97
CA PRO A 347 4.72 9.34 -11.36
C PRO A 347 5.58 8.12 -11.75
N GLU A 348 6.30 7.53 -10.80
CA GLU A 348 7.15 6.35 -10.96
C GLU A 348 6.38 5.02 -10.88
N MET A 349 5.04 5.08 -10.78
CA MET A 349 4.11 3.94 -10.79
C MET A 349 4.53 2.77 -9.88
N PRO A 350 4.85 3.03 -8.60
CA PRO A 350 5.44 2.03 -7.70
C PRO A 350 4.56 0.78 -7.60
N ALA A 351 5.20 -0.38 -7.43
CA ALA A 351 4.53 -1.57 -6.96
C ALA A 351 4.13 -1.41 -5.50
N VAL A 352 3.01 -2.00 -5.13
CA VAL A 352 2.55 -2.09 -3.73
C VAL A 352 2.38 -3.57 -3.40
N ILE A 353 2.75 -3.97 -2.18
CA ILE A 353 2.41 -5.25 -1.58
C ILE A 353 1.80 -4.99 -0.21
N ILE A 354 0.61 -5.52 0.04
CA ILE A 354 0.00 -5.51 1.36
C ILE A 354 0.49 -6.76 2.10
N LEU A 355 1.09 -6.56 3.27
CA LEU A 355 1.73 -7.60 4.07
C LEU A 355 1.07 -7.68 5.44
N GLY A 356 0.42 -8.80 5.70
CA GLY A 356 -0.29 -9.04 6.95
C GLY A 356 0.59 -9.65 8.04
N HIS A 357 0.84 -8.88 9.09
CA HIS A 357 1.15 -9.45 10.39
C HIS A 357 -0.09 -10.15 10.97
N PHE A 358 0.12 -11.17 11.81
CA PHE A 358 -0.95 -11.84 12.55
C PHE A 358 -0.81 -11.53 14.03
N SER A 359 -1.67 -10.67 14.59
CA SER A 359 -1.69 -10.37 16.03
C SER A 359 -2.69 -11.28 16.79
N PRO A 360 -2.24 -12.04 17.81
CA PRO A 360 -3.10 -12.76 18.74
C PRO A 360 -4.14 -11.88 19.44
N GLN A 361 -3.83 -10.63 19.72
CA GLN A 361 -4.78 -9.66 20.31
C GLN A 361 -5.87 -9.26 19.31
N VAL A 362 -5.50 -8.96 18.06
CA VAL A 362 -6.46 -8.62 16.99
C VAL A 362 -7.33 -9.82 16.66
N GLN A 363 -6.78 -11.05 16.74
CA GLN A 363 -7.53 -12.30 16.68
C GLN A 363 -8.50 -12.45 17.86
N ALA A 364 -8.10 -12.14 19.09
CA ALA A 364 -8.98 -12.23 20.26
C ALA A 364 -10.15 -11.23 20.17
N GLN A 365 -9.94 -10.07 19.54
CA GLN A 365 -10.95 -9.03 19.31
C GLN A 365 -11.90 -9.36 18.14
N ASN A 366 -11.40 -9.93 17.04
CA ASN A 366 -12.16 -10.04 15.77
C ASN A 366 -12.40 -11.49 15.28
N GLY A 367 -11.80 -12.50 15.93
CA GLY A 367 -11.78 -13.87 15.45
C GLY A 367 -10.97 -14.02 14.15
N PHE A 368 -11.53 -14.74 13.17
CA PHE A 368 -10.84 -14.96 11.89
C PHE A 368 -10.96 -13.78 10.90
N ALA A 369 -11.98 -12.94 11.02
CA ALA A 369 -12.25 -11.84 10.08
C ALA A 369 -11.86 -10.48 10.72
N GLY A 370 -10.57 -10.19 10.71
CA GLY A 370 -9.99 -8.95 11.24
C GLY A 370 -9.84 -7.86 10.18
N PRO A 371 -9.03 -6.82 10.46
CA PRO A 371 -8.78 -5.69 9.55
C PRO A 371 -8.31 -6.12 8.15
N GLU A 372 -7.65 -7.28 8.05
CA GLU A 372 -7.24 -7.86 6.77
C GLU A 372 -8.41 -8.08 5.80
N LEU A 373 -9.64 -8.21 6.29
CA LEU A 373 -10.85 -8.25 5.45
C LEU A 373 -11.03 -6.95 4.65
N LEU A 374 -10.84 -5.79 5.29
CA LEU A 374 -10.99 -4.47 4.67
C LEU A 374 -9.88 -4.26 3.63
N HIS A 375 -8.64 -4.57 4.01
CA HIS A 375 -7.46 -4.42 3.15
C HIS A 375 -7.55 -5.31 1.91
N ASN A 376 -8.12 -6.51 2.02
CA ASN A 376 -8.32 -7.42 0.89
C ASN A 376 -9.37 -6.92 -0.12
N VAL A 377 -10.38 -6.12 0.29
CA VAL A 377 -11.29 -5.48 -0.68
C VAL A 377 -10.56 -4.40 -1.48
N VAL A 378 -9.71 -3.59 -0.82
CA VAL A 378 -8.85 -2.60 -1.50
C VAL A 378 -7.84 -3.29 -2.42
N ALA A 379 -7.23 -4.39 -1.97
CA ALA A 379 -6.31 -5.23 -2.74
C ALA A 379 -6.95 -5.68 -4.08
N GLN A 380 -8.18 -6.21 -4.02
CA GLN A 380 -8.93 -6.68 -5.18
C GLN A 380 -9.37 -5.56 -6.12
N PHE A 381 -9.69 -4.36 -5.61
CA PHE A 381 -10.10 -3.22 -6.43
C PHE A 381 -8.92 -2.55 -7.16
N TYR A 382 -7.75 -2.50 -6.52
CA TYR A 382 -6.55 -1.84 -7.05
C TYR A 382 -5.54 -2.79 -7.72
N ASP A 383 -5.85 -4.09 -7.82
CA ASP A 383 -4.99 -5.16 -8.36
C ASP A 383 -3.62 -5.26 -7.64
N VAL A 384 -3.65 -5.15 -6.31
CA VAL A 384 -2.48 -5.15 -5.43
C VAL A 384 -2.41 -6.49 -4.67
N PRO A 385 -1.28 -7.22 -4.68
CA PRO A 385 -1.13 -8.45 -3.92
C PRO A 385 -1.25 -8.22 -2.40
N HIS A 386 -2.02 -9.07 -1.73
CA HIS A 386 -2.17 -9.14 -0.27
C HIS A 386 -1.77 -10.53 0.22
N ILE A 387 -0.68 -10.58 0.99
CA ILE A 387 -0.11 -11.79 1.57
C ILE A 387 -0.03 -11.63 3.09
N SER A 388 -0.22 -12.69 3.87
CA SER A 388 -0.31 -12.60 5.33
C SER A 388 0.27 -13.82 6.06
N ALA A 389 1.01 -13.57 7.14
CA ALA A 389 1.50 -14.59 8.06
C ALA A 389 0.35 -15.34 8.78
N LYS A 390 -0.87 -14.75 8.81
CA LYS A 390 -2.09 -15.38 9.34
C LYS A 390 -2.35 -16.73 8.66
N GLY A 391 -2.16 -16.82 7.35
CA GLY A 391 -2.35 -18.06 6.59
C GLY A 391 -1.38 -19.19 6.97
N VAL A 392 -0.23 -18.88 7.60
CA VAL A 392 0.76 -19.87 8.05
C VAL A 392 0.56 -20.27 9.51
N LEU A 393 0.14 -19.34 10.38
CA LEU A 393 0.06 -19.59 11.83
C LEU A 393 -1.33 -19.94 12.35
N TYR A 394 -2.42 -19.58 11.65
CA TYR A 394 -3.74 -19.60 12.28
C TYR A 394 -4.18 -20.99 12.76
N GLU A 395 -3.87 -22.05 12.01
CA GLU A 395 -4.17 -23.44 12.40
C GLU A 395 -3.35 -23.86 13.63
N GLN A 396 -2.02 -23.66 13.61
CA GLN A 396 -1.13 -23.94 14.74
C GLN A 396 -1.51 -23.12 16.00
N TYR A 397 -1.95 -21.88 15.84
CA TYR A 397 -2.37 -21.01 16.94
C TYR A 397 -3.68 -21.46 17.59
N LEU A 398 -4.63 -21.99 16.81
CA LEU A 398 -5.86 -22.56 17.37
C LEU A 398 -5.62 -23.88 18.09
N GLU A 399 -4.71 -24.72 17.62
CA GLU A 399 -4.38 -26.00 18.26
C GLU A 399 -3.47 -25.84 19.49
N MET A 400 -2.47 -24.96 19.41
CA MET A 400 -1.38 -24.84 20.39
C MET A 400 -1.05 -23.36 20.69
N PRO A 401 -2.00 -22.57 21.22
CA PRO A 401 -1.87 -21.12 21.36
C PRO A 401 -0.64 -20.69 22.18
N GLU A 402 -0.38 -21.32 23.32
CA GLU A 402 0.78 -20.97 24.16
C GLU A 402 2.12 -21.28 23.49
N GLN A 403 2.20 -22.31 22.64
CA GLN A 403 3.40 -22.58 21.85
C GLN A 403 3.56 -21.54 20.74
N ALA A 404 2.49 -21.20 20.01
CA ALA A 404 2.54 -20.18 18.97
C ALA A 404 2.94 -18.81 19.56
N ARG A 405 2.33 -18.41 20.68
CA ARG A 405 2.65 -17.18 21.44
C ARG A 405 4.13 -17.15 21.86
N SER A 406 4.59 -18.15 22.61
CA SER A 406 5.99 -18.20 23.08
C SER A 406 7.02 -18.36 21.97
N THR A 407 6.66 -18.96 20.83
CA THR A 407 7.59 -19.13 19.68
C THR A 407 7.74 -17.84 18.89
N PHE A 408 6.64 -17.17 18.51
CA PHE A 408 6.66 -16.12 17.48
C PHE A 408 6.41 -14.69 17.98
N TYR A 409 6.04 -14.50 19.26
CA TYR A 409 5.63 -13.20 19.79
C TYR A 409 6.48 -12.72 20.97
N ALA A 410 6.54 -11.40 21.15
CA ALA A 410 7.10 -10.74 22.31
C ALA A 410 6.00 -10.39 23.33
N ASP A 411 4.82 -10.00 22.84
CA ASP A 411 3.62 -9.68 23.61
C ASP A 411 2.35 -10.04 22.77
N PRO A 412 1.11 -9.80 23.23
CA PRO A 412 -0.10 -10.14 22.47
C PRO A 412 -0.23 -9.52 21.07
N ASN A 413 0.50 -8.43 20.78
CA ASN A 413 0.50 -7.72 19.50
C ASN A 413 1.78 -7.95 18.70
N HIS A 414 2.95 -7.76 19.32
CA HIS A 414 4.21 -7.64 18.58
C HIS A 414 4.89 -8.99 18.35
N ALA A 415 5.37 -9.20 17.13
CA ALA A 415 6.21 -10.34 16.78
C ALA A 415 7.56 -10.27 17.53
N ASN A 416 8.11 -11.42 17.90
CA ASN A 416 9.53 -11.52 18.27
C ASN A 416 10.38 -11.80 17.02
N HIS A 417 11.69 -11.94 17.19
CA HIS A 417 12.63 -12.25 16.10
C HIS A 417 12.18 -13.42 15.19
N ASN A 418 11.63 -14.50 15.74
CA ASN A 418 11.15 -15.67 14.96
C ASN A 418 9.87 -15.36 14.18
N GLY A 419 9.01 -14.48 14.73
CA GLY A 419 7.83 -13.95 14.03
C GLY A 419 8.24 -13.03 12.88
N HIS A 420 9.28 -12.21 13.07
CA HIS A 420 9.89 -11.43 11.99
C HIS A 420 10.55 -12.30 10.92
N ASP A 421 11.22 -13.40 11.29
CA ASP A 421 11.69 -14.42 10.34
C ASP A 421 10.53 -15.05 9.55
N LEU A 422 9.35 -15.22 10.15
CA LEU A 422 8.16 -15.71 9.43
C LEU A 422 7.60 -14.66 8.45
N ILE A 423 7.45 -13.41 8.89
CA ILE A 423 6.93 -12.32 8.04
C ILE A 423 7.86 -12.14 6.82
N ALA A 424 9.18 -12.20 7.04
CA ALA A 424 10.17 -12.23 5.98
C ALA A 424 10.02 -13.47 5.08
N ASP A 425 9.97 -14.69 5.64
CA ASP A 425 9.80 -15.93 4.85
C ASP A 425 8.54 -15.91 3.96
N VAL A 426 7.42 -15.35 4.43
CA VAL A 426 6.16 -15.22 3.66
C VAL A 426 6.32 -14.24 2.50
N LEU A 427 6.89 -13.06 2.74
CA LEU A 427 7.15 -12.06 1.71
C LEU A 427 8.15 -12.59 0.66
N ILE A 428 9.24 -13.21 1.12
CA ILE A 428 10.27 -13.79 0.27
C ILE A 428 9.69 -14.91 -0.59
N SER A 429 8.92 -15.85 -0.03
CA SER A 429 8.26 -16.94 -0.79
C SER A 429 7.28 -16.43 -1.86
N TYR A 430 6.57 -15.33 -1.60
CA TYR A 430 5.76 -14.66 -2.61
C TYR A 430 6.64 -14.13 -3.76
N ILE A 431 7.69 -13.35 -3.45
CA ILE A 431 8.58 -12.77 -4.46
C ILE A 431 9.32 -13.85 -5.25
N MET A 432 9.78 -14.94 -4.62
CA MET A 432 10.37 -16.10 -5.31
C MET A 432 9.44 -16.65 -6.39
N SER A 433 8.13 -16.75 -6.10
CA SER A 433 7.15 -17.20 -7.10
C SER A 433 6.97 -16.20 -8.25
N GLN A 434 7.03 -14.91 -7.97
CA GLN A 434 7.01 -13.88 -9.01
C GLN A 434 8.29 -13.88 -9.85
N ILE A 435 9.47 -14.13 -9.26
CA ILE A 435 10.74 -14.28 -9.96
C ILE A 435 10.71 -15.48 -10.91
N CYS A 436 10.27 -16.66 -10.46
CA CYS A 436 10.26 -17.84 -11.32
C CYS A 436 9.22 -17.74 -12.46
N SER A 437 8.01 -17.22 -12.21
CA SER A 437 7.04 -16.95 -13.29
C SER A 437 7.55 -15.88 -14.25
N GLY A 438 8.12 -14.77 -13.73
CA GLY A 438 8.68 -13.69 -14.56
C GLY A 438 9.81 -14.18 -15.46
N TRP A 439 10.78 -14.94 -14.92
CA TRP A 439 11.85 -15.57 -15.69
C TRP A 439 11.31 -16.54 -16.76
N SER A 440 10.32 -17.35 -16.41
CA SER A 440 9.68 -18.29 -17.34
C SER A 440 8.98 -17.56 -18.49
N ALA A 441 8.29 -16.46 -18.22
CA ALA A 441 7.64 -15.64 -19.25
C ALA A 441 8.63 -14.88 -20.15
N ILE A 442 9.70 -14.31 -19.58
CA ILE A 442 10.77 -13.63 -20.33
C ILE A 442 11.40 -14.59 -21.36
N ASN A 443 11.67 -15.83 -20.98
CA ASN A 443 12.27 -16.84 -21.86
C ASN A 443 11.24 -17.60 -22.73
N GLY A 444 9.97 -17.17 -22.73
CA GLY A 444 8.91 -17.78 -23.54
C GLY A 444 8.61 -19.24 -23.16
N HIS A 445 8.78 -19.61 -21.90
CA HIS A 445 8.39 -20.90 -21.33
C HIS A 445 7.02 -20.84 -20.62
N ALA A 446 6.55 -19.64 -20.26
CA ALA A 446 5.19 -19.40 -19.77
C ALA A 446 4.58 -18.11 -20.36
N PHE A 447 3.29 -17.89 -20.08
CA PHE A 447 2.49 -16.77 -20.62
C PHE A 447 1.53 -16.19 -19.56
N ASP A 448 1.74 -16.51 -18.28
CA ASP A 448 0.97 -16.05 -17.11
C ASP A 448 1.33 -14.62 -16.67
N VAL A 449 2.56 -14.18 -16.95
CA VAL A 449 3.05 -12.83 -16.63
C VAL A 449 2.96 -11.88 -17.83
N PRO A 450 2.38 -10.67 -17.68
CA PRO A 450 2.40 -9.64 -18.71
C PRO A 450 3.83 -9.17 -19.07
N ASN A 451 4.17 -9.18 -20.36
CA ASN A 451 5.42 -8.60 -20.87
C ASN A 451 5.29 -7.08 -20.99
N LEU A 452 5.67 -6.37 -19.94
CA LEU A 452 5.68 -4.91 -19.89
C LEU A 452 6.90 -4.32 -20.61
N GLY A 453 8.07 -4.97 -20.45
CA GLY A 453 9.34 -4.51 -21.00
C GLY A 453 10.05 -3.54 -20.09
N THR A 454 11.38 -3.47 -20.23
CA THR A 454 12.28 -2.69 -19.36
C THR A 454 12.19 -1.19 -19.61
N GLU A 455 11.87 -0.43 -18.56
CA GLU A 455 11.98 1.04 -18.57
C GLU A 455 13.45 1.45 -18.58
N GLY A 456 13.86 2.25 -19.57
CA GLY A 456 15.18 2.87 -19.60
C GLY A 456 15.82 3.02 -20.98
N ASP A 457 15.39 2.24 -21.98
CA ASP A 457 16.16 2.10 -23.22
C ASP A 457 15.92 3.19 -24.28
N ASN A 458 16.33 4.41 -23.93
CA ASN A 458 16.59 5.50 -24.88
C ASN A 458 18.09 5.61 -25.25
N SER A 459 18.95 4.67 -24.81
CA SER A 459 20.41 4.83 -24.92
C SER A 459 21.26 3.55 -24.97
N ALA A 460 20.71 2.33 -24.96
CA ALA A 460 21.50 1.11 -25.18
C ALA A 460 21.56 0.75 -26.67
N SER A 461 22.68 1.07 -27.32
CA SER A 461 22.99 0.58 -28.67
C SER A 461 23.44 -0.88 -28.67
N GLY A 462 22.63 -1.78 -28.09
CA GLY A 462 22.80 -3.24 -28.10
C GLY A 462 21.70 -3.94 -28.90
N PRO A 463 21.89 -5.22 -29.28
CA PRO A 463 20.80 -6.04 -29.77
C PRO A 463 19.90 -6.45 -28.60
N SER A 464 18.58 -6.23 -28.72
CA SER A 464 17.62 -6.82 -27.79
C SER A 464 17.78 -8.34 -27.80
N LEU A 465 18.07 -8.94 -26.63
CA LEU A 465 18.45 -10.35 -26.52
C LEU A 465 17.32 -11.32 -26.91
N LEU A 466 16.08 -10.82 -26.98
CA LEU A 466 14.89 -11.53 -27.43
C LEU A 466 14.39 -10.87 -28.72
N GLY A 467 14.26 -11.66 -29.79
CA GLY A 467 14.18 -11.17 -31.16
C GLY A 467 12.86 -10.49 -31.53
N GLY A 468 12.88 -9.17 -31.67
CA GLY A 468 11.86 -8.38 -32.38
C GLY A 468 12.54 -7.31 -33.23
N VAL A 469 12.39 -7.36 -34.56
CA VAL A 469 13.05 -6.40 -35.47
C VAL A 469 12.28 -5.08 -35.52
N GLY A 470 12.47 -4.26 -34.48
CA GLY A 470 12.08 -2.85 -34.49
C GLY A 470 12.94 -2.07 -35.49
N LEU A 471 12.36 -1.70 -36.64
CA LEU A 471 13.07 -0.98 -37.70
C LEU A 471 13.46 0.44 -37.23
N ARG A 472 14.76 0.70 -37.12
CA ARG A 472 15.30 1.97 -36.62
C ARG A 472 14.90 3.14 -37.53
N LYS A 473 14.28 4.17 -36.94
CA LYS A 473 13.89 5.43 -37.59
C LYS A 473 15.10 6.05 -38.32
N GLY A 474 15.04 6.11 -39.66
CA GLY A 474 16.10 6.67 -40.51
C GLY A 474 16.98 5.64 -41.25
N MET A 475 16.61 4.35 -41.29
CA MET A 475 17.29 3.38 -42.15
C MET A 475 16.84 3.55 -43.63
N PRO A 476 17.73 3.40 -44.63
CA PRO A 476 17.34 3.63 -46.03
C PRO A 476 16.25 2.68 -46.51
N GLY A 477 15.05 3.23 -46.77
CA GLY A 477 13.89 2.46 -47.26
C GLY A 477 12.64 2.47 -46.36
N GLN A 478 12.61 3.25 -45.27
CA GLN A 478 11.38 3.46 -44.48
C GLN A 478 10.42 4.48 -45.11
N ASP A 479 9.12 4.25 -44.92
CA ASP A 479 8.07 5.22 -45.22
C ASP A 479 7.73 6.10 -43.99
N PRO A 480 7.04 7.24 -44.16
CA PRO A 480 6.70 8.15 -43.05
C PRO A 480 5.64 7.60 -42.09
N GLY A 481 6.05 6.68 -41.19
CA GLY A 481 5.22 6.17 -40.08
C GLY A 481 5.86 5.07 -39.24
N ASP A 482 6.80 4.31 -39.82
CA ASP A 482 7.35 3.06 -39.23
C ASP A 482 7.97 3.20 -37.83
N GLY A 483 8.38 4.40 -37.43
CA GLY A 483 9.01 4.66 -36.13
C GLY A 483 8.03 4.92 -34.98
N ASP A 484 6.74 5.18 -35.24
CA ASP A 484 5.85 5.76 -34.23
C ASP A 484 5.03 4.67 -33.49
N SER A 485 4.86 3.49 -34.09
CA SER A 485 4.21 2.31 -33.50
C SER A 485 4.91 1.79 -32.24
N ALA A 486 6.24 1.94 -32.15
CA ALA A 486 7.02 1.46 -31.00
C ALA A 486 6.61 2.17 -29.69
N GLY A 487 6.47 3.50 -29.74
CA GLY A 487 6.03 4.30 -28.60
C GLY A 487 4.58 4.00 -28.19
N SER A 488 3.69 3.80 -29.17
CA SER A 488 2.30 3.36 -28.92
C SER A 488 2.28 2.03 -28.17
N SER A 489 3.07 1.04 -28.61
CA SER A 489 3.10 -0.29 -28.00
C SER A 489 3.53 -0.31 -26.53
N LEU A 490 4.31 0.69 -26.08
CA LEU A 490 4.73 0.80 -24.68
C LEU A 490 3.64 1.49 -23.85
N ALA A 491 3.08 2.61 -24.33
CA ALA A 491 1.97 3.29 -23.67
C ALA A 491 0.72 2.41 -23.53
N GLU A 492 0.51 1.49 -24.46
CA GLU A 492 -0.54 0.46 -24.46
C GLU A 492 -0.24 -0.68 -23.49
N ARG A 493 1.01 -1.21 -23.45
CA ARG A 493 1.43 -2.20 -22.42
C ARG A 493 1.25 -1.67 -21.00
N TYR A 494 1.56 -0.40 -20.77
CA TYR A 494 1.41 0.27 -19.46
C TYR A 494 -0.04 0.71 -19.17
N GLN A 495 -0.98 0.55 -20.11
CA GLN A 495 -2.39 0.85 -19.87
C GLN A 495 -3.01 -0.05 -18.78
N GLY A 496 -2.55 -1.30 -18.66
CA GLY A 496 -2.97 -2.22 -17.61
C GLY A 496 -2.48 -1.86 -16.21
N LEU A 497 -1.50 -0.94 -16.07
CA LEU A 497 -0.98 -0.49 -14.77
C LEU A 497 -1.70 0.78 -14.25
N ARG A 498 -2.64 1.34 -15.02
CA ARG A 498 -3.32 2.60 -14.69
C ARG A 498 -4.30 2.42 -13.52
N VAL A 499 -4.21 3.33 -12.55
CA VAL A 499 -5.12 3.37 -11.41
C VAL A 499 -6.53 3.72 -11.89
N PRO A 500 -7.59 2.97 -11.49
CA PRO A 500 -8.97 3.26 -11.87
C PRO A 500 -9.34 4.72 -11.56
N GLN A 501 -9.96 5.44 -12.49
CA GLN A 501 -10.36 6.84 -12.31
C GLN A 501 -11.70 6.97 -11.56
N MET A 502 -11.79 6.24 -10.45
CA MET A 502 -12.88 6.17 -9.48
C MET A 502 -12.35 5.45 -8.23
N ARG A 503 -12.99 5.68 -7.08
CA ARG A 503 -12.76 4.96 -5.82
C ARG A 503 -13.78 3.84 -5.59
N LEU A 504 -13.49 2.99 -4.61
CA LEU A 504 -14.27 1.81 -4.21
C LEU A 504 -15.74 2.15 -3.86
N ASN A 505 -15.99 3.33 -3.28
CA ASN A 505 -17.33 3.81 -2.92
C ASN A 505 -18.01 4.70 -3.99
N ASP A 506 -17.32 5.06 -5.08
CA ASP A 506 -17.85 5.98 -6.10
C ASP A 506 -18.93 5.29 -6.96
N ARG A 507 -20.00 6.02 -7.28
CA ARG A 507 -21.09 5.55 -8.15
C ARG A 507 -20.94 6.12 -9.56
N PRO A 508 -21.64 5.60 -10.59
CA PRO A 508 -21.53 6.10 -11.97
C PRO A 508 -21.83 7.60 -12.19
N HIS A 509 -22.46 8.29 -11.23
CA HIS A 509 -22.59 9.75 -11.25
C HIS A 509 -21.36 10.49 -10.69
N ASP A 510 -20.64 9.89 -9.73
CA ASP A 510 -19.49 10.48 -9.06
C ASP A 510 -18.24 10.47 -9.96
N VAL A 511 -18.10 9.43 -10.80
CA VAL A 511 -17.00 9.29 -11.77
C VAL A 511 -16.86 10.51 -12.71
N GLN A 512 -17.96 11.21 -13.03
CA GLN A 512 -17.92 12.43 -13.85
C GLN A 512 -17.31 13.63 -13.11
N GLN A 513 -17.36 13.61 -11.79
CA GLN A 513 -16.80 14.64 -10.90
C GLN A 513 -15.48 14.21 -10.26
N PHE A 514 -15.02 12.97 -10.50
CA PHE A 514 -13.80 12.39 -9.94
C PHE A 514 -12.61 13.35 -10.04
N ARG A 515 -11.86 13.46 -8.94
CA ARG A 515 -10.60 14.21 -8.85
C ARG A 515 -9.56 13.27 -8.29
N GLU A 516 -8.40 13.27 -8.93
CA GLU A 516 -7.27 12.49 -8.43
C GLU A 516 -6.78 13.07 -7.11
N ILE A 517 -6.38 12.19 -6.19
CA ILE A 517 -6.05 12.61 -4.82
C ILE A 517 -4.67 13.26 -4.74
N GLU A 518 -4.59 14.38 -4.04
CA GLU A 518 -3.35 15.10 -3.71
C GLU A 518 -3.31 15.31 -2.19
N PRO A 519 -3.02 14.27 -1.37
CA PRO A 519 -3.01 14.39 0.08
C PRO A 519 -1.91 15.34 0.55
N PHE A 520 -2.23 16.13 1.57
CA PHE A 520 -1.31 17.03 2.25
C PHE A 520 -1.45 16.83 3.75
N CYS A 521 -0.36 16.94 4.49
CA CYS A 521 -0.31 16.70 5.93
C CYS A 521 0.78 17.58 6.55
N VAL A 522 0.49 18.19 7.69
CA VAL A 522 1.46 18.88 8.54
C VAL A 522 1.53 18.12 9.87
N ALA A 523 2.58 17.32 10.04
CA ALA A 523 2.82 16.58 11.28
C ALA A 523 3.69 17.39 12.25
N ALA A 524 3.57 17.11 13.55
CA ALA A 524 4.43 17.68 14.59
C ALA A 524 5.88 17.15 14.58
N SER A 525 6.25 16.31 13.60
CA SER A 525 7.61 15.79 13.40
C SER A 525 8.44 16.79 12.59
N ASP A 526 9.16 17.68 13.30
CA ASP A 526 10.02 18.72 12.72
C ASP A 526 11.17 18.19 11.84
N LEU A 527 11.38 16.87 11.78
CA LEU A 527 12.37 16.23 10.92
C LEU A 527 12.07 16.34 9.42
N ILE A 528 10.80 16.52 9.03
CA ILE A 528 10.36 16.28 7.65
C ILE A 528 9.72 17.53 7.01
N ASN A 529 8.88 18.27 7.76
CA ASN A 529 8.39 19.59 7.37
C ASN A 529 8.13 20.45 8.63
N PRO A 530 9.18 21.02 9.25
CA PRO A 530 9.05 21.77 10.50
C PRO A 530 8.22 23.05 10.32
N LEU A 531 7.28 23.30 11.24
CA LEU A 531 6.54 24.55 11.26
C LEU A 531 7.42 25.72 11.73
N PRO A 532 7.30 26.92 11.15
CA PRO A 532 8.04 28.09 11.62
C PRO A 532 7.79 28.37 13.12
N PRO A 533 8.83 28.51 13.97
CA PRO A 533 8.67 28.79 15.40
C PRO A 533 7.83 30.03 15.72
N SER A 534 7.72 30.97 14.77
CA SER A 534 6.83 32.14 14.83
C SER A 534 5.34 31.81 14.95
N LEU A 535 4.90 30.59 14.62
CA LEU A 535 3.52 30.14 14.84
C LEU A 535 3.25 29.78 16.31
N PHE A 536 4.30 29.51 17.10
CA PHE A 536 4.18 29.12 18.50
C PHE A 536 4.42 30.28 19.48
N TYR A 537 5.25 31.27 19.13
CA TYR A 537 5.49 32.43 19.99
C TYR A 537 4.20 33.25 20.25
N GLY A 538 3.79 33.35 21.52
CA GLY A 538 2.58 34.07 21.95
C GLY A 538 1.25 33.32 21.71
N SER A 539 1.28 32.14 21.09
CA SER A 539 0.08 31.34 20.78
C SER A 539 -0.55 30.63 22.00
N GLY A 540 0.27 30.38 23.04
CA GLY A 540 -0.05 29.48 24.16
C GLY A 540 0.12 27.99 23.83
N TRP A 541 0.63 27.66 22.63
CA TRP A 541 0.97 26.31 22.18
C TRP A 541 2.49 26.11 22.08
N HIS A 542 2.93 24.88 22.28
CA HIS A 542 4.33 24.48 22.41
C HIS A 542 4.63 23.18 21.65
N THR A 543 5.85 23.02 21.14
CA THR A 543 6.31 21.82 20.44
C THR A 543 6.96 20.84 21.43
N TYR A 544 6.44 19.61 21.53
CA TYR A 544 7.06 18.52 22.27
C TYR A 544 7.88 17.62 21.34
N HIS A 545 9.15 17.43 21.72
CA HIS A 545 10.09 16.55 21.04
C HIS A 545 10.53 15.43 22.00
N PRO A 546 10.22 14.15 21.69
CA PRO A 546 10.61 13.03 22.55
C PRO A 546 12.14 12.86 22.57
N PRO A 547 12.77 12.71 23.74
CA PRO A 547 14.20 12.40 23.82
C PRO A 547 14.49 11.01 23.23
N LYS A 548 15.68 10.82 22.66
CA LYS A 548 16.07 9.54 22.04
C LYS A 548 15.98 8.39 23.06
N GLY A 549 15.16 7.39 22.76
CA GLY A 549 14.88 6.26 23.66
C GLY A 549 13.80 6.52 24.71
N ALA A 550 12.94 7.52 24.54
CA ALA A 550 11.73 7.68 25.34
C ALA A 550 10.84 6.43 25.25
N VAL A 551 10.38 5.94 26.40
CA VAL A 551 9.55 4.71 26.50
C VAL A 551 8.06 5.04 26.67
N TYR A 552 7.74 6.08 27.44
CA TYR A 552 6.36 6.45 27.80
C TYR A 552 5.72 7.45 26.83
N GLU A 553 6.48 8.42 26.37
CA GLU A 553 6.02 9.52 25.52
C GLU A 553 7.01 9.65 24.35
N ASP A 554 6.81 8.78 23.35
CA ASP A 554 7.68 8.53 22.20
C ASP A 554 7.23 9.26 20.91
N ARG A 555 6.11 9.97 20.97
CA ARG A 555 5.51 10.73 19.86
C ARG A 555 5.88 12.20 19.92
N HIS A 556 6.01 12.82 18.74
CA HIS A 556 6.07 14.28 18.61
C HIS A 556 4.64 14.86 18.62
N PHE A 557 4.42 15.98 19.30
CA PHE A 557 3.11 16.66 19.30
C PHE A 557 3.22 18.15 19.60
N TRP A 558 2.23 18.93 19.18
CA TRP A 558 1.99 20.29 19.66
C TRP A 558 1.00 20.25 20.83
N TYR A 559 1.24 20.99 21.90
CA TYR A 559 0.35 21.02 23.06
C TYR A 559 0.09 22.41 23.62
N ALA A 560 -1.04 22.56 24.30
CA ALA A 560 -1.37 23.75 25.09
C ALA A 560 -2.01 23.34 26.42
N GLU A 561 -1.70 24.09 27.47
CA GLU A 561 -2.23 23.96 28.85
C GLU A 561 -3.05 25.20 29.27
N GLN A 562 -2.86 26.32 28.58
CA GLN A 562 -3.51 27.59 28.90
C GLN A 562 -4.88 27.67 28.21
N PRO A 563 -5.99 27.85 28.95
CA PRO A 563 -7.30 28.08 28.34
C PRO A 563 -7.26 29.23 27.34
N THR A 564 -8.03 29.11 26.26
CA THR A 564 -8.10 30.07 25.14
C THR A 564 -6.85 30.21 24.28
N ALA A 565 -5.77 29.47 24.53
CA ALA A 565 -4.60 29.36 23.64
C ALA A 565 -5.01 28.91 22.22
N ARG A 566 -4.45 29.54 21.18
CA ARG A 566 -4.82 29.35 19.77
C ARG A 566 -3.62 29.01 18.90
N LEU A 567 -3.64 27.85 18.26
CA LEU A 567 -2.69 27.48 17.22
C LEU A 567 -3.34 27.72 15.85
N ARG A 568 -2.58 28.32 14.92
CA ARG A 568 -3.00 28.52 13.52
C ARG A 568 -1.97 27.90 12.58
N VAL A 569 -2.38 26.88 11.83
CA VAL A 569 -1.50 26.10 10.94
C VAL A 569 -1.91 26.32 9.48
N PRO A 570 -0.99 26.71 8.58
CA PRO A 570 -1.30 26.83 7.15
C PRO A 570 -1.36 25.44 6.49
N LEU A 571 -2.39 25.22 5.66
CA LEU A 571 -2.57 24.01 4.86
C LEU A 571 -2.64 24.35 3.36
N LYS A 572 -2.32 23.38 2.50
CA LYS A 572 -2.54 23.45 1.05
C LYS A 572 -3.41 22.28 0.64
N LEU A 573 -4.61 22.56 0.13
CA LEU A 573 -5.62 21.54 -0.14
C LEU A 573 -5.85 21.36 -1.65
N GLY A 574 -6.04 20.11 -2.09
CA GLY A 574 -6.40 19.75 -3.48
C GLY A 574 -7.86 20.05 -3.87
N ALA A 575 -8.65 20.58 -2.93
CA ALA A 575 -10.09 20.34 -2.71
C ALA A 575 -10.36 18.96 -2.07
N GLY A 576 -11.06 18.96 -0.92
CA GLY A 576 -11.29 17.75 -0.13
C GLY A 576 -11.66 18.03 1.34
N ASP A 577 -11.42 17.04 2.18
CA ASP A 577 -11.79 17.05 3.60
C ASP A 577 -10.56 17.33 4.49
N VAL A 578 -10.76 18.02 5.61
CA VAL A 578 -9.67 18.42 6.54
C VAL A 578 -9.81 17.67 7.86
N GLY A 579 -8.73 17.07 8.33
CA GLY A 579 -8.67 16.32 9.59
C GLY A 579 -7.80 16.97 10.65
N ILE A 580 -7.88 16.47 11.88
CA ILE A 580 -6.91 16.71 12.96
C ILE A 580 -6.54 15.34 13.53
N TYR A 581 -5.25 15.03 13.57
CA TYR A 581 -4.71 13.85 14.24
C TYR A 581 -4.22 14.26 15.63
N PHE A 582 -4.75 13.66 16.68
CA PHE A 582 -4.48 14.07 18.08
C PHE A 582 -4.46 12.87 19.02
N LEU A 583 -4.01 13.09 20.27
CA LEU A 583 -4.00 12.04 21.29
C LEU A 583 -5.30 12.00 22.08
N GLN A 584 -5.84 10.80 22.26
CA GLN A 584 -6.91 10.54 23.21
C GLN A 584 -6.40 9.66 24.36
N SER A 585 -6.89 9.93 25.57
CA SER A 585 -6.39 9.39 26.83
C SER A 585 -7.53 8.87 27.70
N PRO A 586 -7.32 7.81 28.51
CA PRO A 586 -8.31 7.29 29.45
C PRO A 586 -8.78 8.33 30.49
N PRO A 587 -9.96 8.15 31.12
CA PRO A 587 -10.52 9.09 32.09
C PRO A 587 -9.70 9.27 33.38
N ASP A 588 -8.74 8.39 33.67
CA ASP A 588 -7.81 8.54 34.80
C ASP A 588 -6.66 9.54 34.52
N LYS A 589 -6.42 9.86 33.24
CA LYS A 589 -5.39 10.78 32.75
C LYS A 589 -6.00 11.80 31.78
N PRO A 590 -6.96 12.63 32.23
CA PRO A 590 -7.75 13.46 31.34
C PRO A 590 -6.89 14.47 30.57
N LEU A 591 -7.11 14.55 29.26
CA LEU A 591 -6.66 15.62 28.38
C LEU A 591 -7.81 16.60 28.11
N GLY A 592 -7.47 17.82 27.72
CA GLY A 592 -8.44 18.90 27.52
C GLY A 592 -9.39 18.67 26.34
N THR A 593 -10.15 19.72 25.99
CA THR A 593 -10.94 19.77 24.76
C THR A 593 -10.45 20.94 23.92
N VAL A 594 -10.19 20.71 22.64
CA VAL A 594 -9.89 21.77 21.67
C VAL A 594 -11.10 21.98 20.76
N LYS A 595 -11.26 23.20 20.23
CA LYS A 595 -12.24 23.53 19.20
C LYS A 595 -11.50 23.99 17.95
N CYS A 596 -11.66 23.28 16.84
CA CYS A 596 -10.92 23.49 15.60
C CYS A 596 -11.85 23.79 14.41
N TRP A 597 -11.41 24.66 13.51
CA TRP A 597 -12.11 25.00 12.27
C TRP A 597 -11.14 25.36 11.14
N VAL A 598 -11.65 25.38 9.91
CA VAL A 598 -10.92 25.79 8.71
C VAL A 598 -11.28 27.25 8.37
N ASP A 599 -10.28 28.04 8.00
CA ASP A 599 -10.37 29.45 7.64
C ASP A 599 -11.25 30.28 8.60
N ASP A 600 -12.27 30.97 8.08
CA ASP A 600 -13.24 31.75 8.85
C ASP A 600 -14.50 30.92 9.27
N ASN A 601 -14.50 29.59 9.09
CA ASN A 601 -15.65 28.71 9.36
C ASN A 601 -15.87 28.42 10.87
N VAL A 602 -15.82 29.46 11.70
CA VAL A 602 -16.06 29.38 13.16
C VAL A 602 -17.44 28.79 13.49
N GLY A 603 -18.42 28.95 12.59
CA GLY A 603 -19.75 28.35 12.72
C GLY A 603 -19.79 26.83 12.52
N GLY A 604 -18.87 26.27 11.71
CA GLY A 604 -18.68 24.83 11.53
C GLY A 604 -17.71 24.20 12.54
N ALA A 605 -17.14 25.00 13.47
CA ALA A 605 -16.06 24.58 14.35
C ALA A 605 -16.40 23.34 15.20
N LYS A 606 -15.57 22.31 15.05
CA LYS A 606 -15.74 21.00 15.70
C LYS A 606 -14.97 20.93 17.01
N GLU A 607 -15.61 20.38 18.04
CA GLU A 607 -14.99 20.12 19.33
C GLU A 607 -14.39 18.71 19.36
N LEU A 608 -13.14 18.61 19.81
CA LEU A 608 -12.35 17.39 19.87
C LEU A 608 -11.95 17.16 21.34
N ALA A 609 -12.51 16.13 21.96
CA ALA A 609 -12.22 15.76 23.33
C ALA A 609 -10.98 14.85 23.40
N GLY A 610 -9.96 15.27 24.14
CA GLY A 610 -8.75 14.48 24.38
C GLY A 610 -8.94 13.39 25.43
N THR A 611 -10.03 13.41 26.19
CA THR A 611 -10.41 12.32 27.10
C THR A 611 -11.47 11.43 26.43
N ALA A 612 -11.28 10.12 26.47
CA ALA A 612 -12.18 9.13 25.85
C ALA A 612 -12.21 7.82 26.67
N GLU A 613 -13.23 6.98 26.43
CA GLU A 613 -13.34 5.64 27.00
C GLU A 613 -12.40 4.66 26.25
N VAL A 614 -11.11 4.72 26.57
CA VAL A 614 -10.03 3.91 26.00
C VAL A 614 -9.21 3.27 27.11
N GLU A 615 -8.52 2.15 26.84
CA GLU A 615 -7.66 1.49 27.86
C GLU A 615 -6.29 2.18 28.00
N ASP A 616 -5.77 2.75 26.92
CA ASP A 616 -4.43 3.34 26.79
C ASP A 616 -4.45 4.59 25.89
N VAL A 617 -3.34 5.33 25.82
CA VAL A 617 -3.24 6.58 25.03
C VAL A 617 -3.15 6.30 23.52
N ILE A 618 -4.28 6.39 22.82
CA ILE A 618 -4.37 6.20 21.37
C ILE A 618 -4.10 7.50 20.59
N ALA A 619 -3.89 7.36 19.29
CA ALA A 619 -3.93 8.46 18.34
C ALA A 619 -5.24 8.35 17.54
N THR A 620 -5.92 9.47 17.34
CA THR A 620 -7.24 9.53 16.72
C THR A 620 -7.25 10.60 15.62
N LEU A 621 -7.73 10.24 14.43
CA LEU A 621 -8.04 11.19 13.36
C LEU A 621 -9.52 11.60 13.46
N VAL A 622 -9.81 12.90 13.37
CA VAL A 622 -11.19 13.38 13.25
C VAL A 622 -11.28 14.44 12.15
N MET A 623 -12.14 14.19 11.15
CA MET A 623 -12.45 15.16 10.10
C MET A 623 -13.25 16.34 10.68
N ILE A 624 -12.71 17.55 10.57
CA ILE A 624 -13.29 18.79 11.12
C ILE A 624 -14.11 19.57 10.09
N ASP A 625 -13.76 19.48 8.80
CA ASP A 625 -14.51 20.12 7.70
C ASP A 625 -14.46 19.22 6.45
N ARG A 626 -15.41 19.39 5.52
CA ARG A 626 -15.57 18.53 4.33
C ARG A 626 -15.92 19.32 3.07
N GLY A 627 -15.33 18.92 1.94
CA GLY A 627 -15.54 19.61 0.66
C GLY A 627 -14.97 21.03 0.59
N VAL A 628 -13.91 21.31 1.38
CA VAL A 628 -13.14 22.56 1.31
C VAL A 628 -12.56 22.72 -0.11
N SER A 629 -12.43 23.95 -0.59
CA SER A 629 -11.97 24.25 -1.95
C SER A 629 -10.48 23.93 -2.17
N ARG A 630 -10.02 24.04 -3.43
CA ARG A 630 -8.59 23.93 -3.77
C ARG A 630 -7.92 25.26 -3.53
N GLY A 631 -6.87 25.29 -2.70
CA GLY A 631 -6.20 26.54 -2.36
C GLY A 631 -5.18 26.42 -1.23
N SER A 632 -4.77 27.57 -0.73
CA SER A 632 -4.07 27.72 0.54
C SER A 632 -5.10 28.12 1.60
N HIS A 633 -5.13 27.36 2.69
CA HIS A 633 -6.10 27.46 3.78
C HIS A 633 -5.35 27.53 5.12
N PHE A 634 -6.08 27.70 6.21
CA PHE A 634 -5.53 27.48 7.54
C PHE A 634 -6.51 26.74 8.45
N VAL A 635 -5.99 25.96 9.37
CA VAL A 635 -6.74 25.51 10.54
C VAL A 635 -6.44 26.45 11.69
N GLU A 636 -7.46 26.83 12.46
CA GLU A 636 -7.28 27.42 13.78
C GLU A 636 -7.90 26.49 14.85
N CYS A 637 -7.14 26.23 15.92
CA CYS A 637 -7.50 25.33 17.02
C CYS A 637 -7.34 26.06 18.37
N GLN A 638 -8.44 26.22 19.11
CA GLN A 638 -8.47 26.88 20.42
C GLN A 638 -8.71 25.89 21.57
N LEU A 639 -7.83 25.88 22.58
CA LEU A 639 -8.06 25.12 23.82
C LEU A 639 -9.24 25.70 24.61
N GLN A 640 -10.15 24.84 25.06
CA GLN A 640 -11.33 25.23 25.82
C GLN A 640 -11.03 25.32 27.33
N GLY A 641 -11.76 26.20 28.02
CA GLY A 641 -11.63 26.49 29.44
C GLY A 641 -11.90 27.97 29.74
N GLU A 642 -11.98 28.33 31.03
CA GLU A 642 -12.18 29.72 31.47
C GLU A 642 -10.87 30.53 31.38
N ALA A 643 -10.96 31.79 30.93
CA ALA A 643 -9.78 32.65 30.77
C ALA A 643 -9.09 32.92 32.13
N GLY A 644 -7.82 32.55 32.24
CA GLY A 644 -7.05 32.63 33.50
C GLY A 644 -7.26 31.44 34.46
N GLY A 645 -8.10 30.47 34.10
CA GLY A 645 -8.20 29.18 34.79
C GLY A 645 -7.10 28.19 34.36
N THR A 646 -7.26 26.93 34.80
CA THR A 646 -6.43 25.79 34.36
C THR A 646 -7.26 24.85 33.48
N SER A 647 -6.65 24.32 32.40
CA SER A 647 -7.23 23.24 31.59
C SER A 647 -6.23 22.09 31.50
N PRO A 648 -6.66 20.82 31.47
CA PRO A 648 -5.75 19.72 31.18
C PRO A 648 -5.14 19.88 29.77
N PRO A 649 -3.89 19.44 29.54
CA PRO A 649 -3.24 19.64 28.25
C PRO A 649 -4.03 18.96 27.11
N PHE A 650 -4.05 19.57 25.93
CA PHE A 650 -4.43 18.90 24.68
C PHE A 650 -3.20 18.70 23.80
N LYS A 651 -3.13 17.61 23.02
CA LYS A 651 -1.94 17.20 22.26
C LYS A 651 -2.30 16.83 20.81
N ILE A 652 -1.88 17.65 19.84
CA ILE A 652 -2.06 17.45 18.39
C ILE A 652 -0.82 16.79 17.79
N LEU A 653 -1.00 15.73 17.01
CA LEU A 653 0.04 15.02 16.26
C LEU A 653 0.22 15.57 14.85
N GLY A 654 -0.85 16.09 14.24
CA GLY A 654 -0.83 16.72 12.92
C GLY A 654 -2.20 17.15 12.41
N MET A 655 -2.22 17.70 11.19
CA MET A 655 -3.39 18.22 10.47
C MET A 655 -3.29 17.92 8.97
#